data_AF-A0A8B9LUI4-F1
#
_entry.id   AF-A0A8B9LUI4-F1
#
_cell.length_a   1.000
_cell.length_b   1.000
_cell.length_c   1.000
_cell.angle_alpha   90.00
_cell.angle_beta   90.00
_cell.angle_gamma   90.00
#
_symmetry.space_group_name_H-M   'P 1'
#
loop_
_entity.id
_entity.type
_entity.pdbx_description
1 polymer ?
#
loop_
_entity_poly.entity_id
_entity_poly.type
_entity_poly.pdbx_seq_one_letter_code
_entity_poly.pdbx_strand_id
1 'polypeptide(L)'
;MDDSVMQQHLSHYKQATESAREELAVLNTKYQSLHSQLLDARSKTASQEALVQDLREAIDRHKENEARQSSLISSLRERIHNTEEEMGSIASSKSIMDMKLQALIKQNEEMKERILQAEIKSEEYLSKWNKTKEKAEDLKRRSEEFVSRLSNKLCVDSVEHEKPMEAIISLVELCCKERDRQKTLISTLEESVKSREVECKENRETHEVECKASRETVRRLLADVENEQKLSATRASALSSVRQELESALVRNQNLERENQSLRNKLQQCEVALAAAKDHSDRYEKRSEDLEHKLLRSHNEAQTSHNCMEAFIKEVNILLGLQPSSAEPKEELILEKLREVCRREKSSTATAIELESRLTEVSQELAKQTELQREAEHREQQIQSRCQSVEAELLTTGVNKDGLSQEKQQYLKFLEKLSEKMKIEHIATDLGFDMRLEAILARADQLTRQEGTALVENKTLVYSLRKKVKEQKVMLESKDLHMDLLRRKVAQLDEDKRSRSALAVEREDVTLTNRKLQKKVERLQAELSVMRFSNTELKAQLADTNELKIRVMEQKQAIEKQSKSLGTLEKNKAKVEKKLNTVKTELQNQELRARDELHQANKLLHSQAGTMAELAHREKKLLDFCTVVSQMLGVDMPATLLNSEAIKRLEVLIHSSHPHFPIDCHCAVPHLQHLMSPACSSLTSASLGPEVPALLPPPATDTP
;
A
#
# COMPACT_ATOMS: atom_id res chain seq x y z
N MET A 1 110.58 -143.16 -107.04
CA MET A 1 109.29 -143.89 -107.04
C MET A 1 108.19 -142.95 -106.54
N ASP A 2 107.96 -141.82 -107.21
CA ASP A 2 107.63 -140.60 -106.46
C ASP A 2 106.19 -140.11 -106.64
N ASP A 3 105.54 -140.42 -107.77
CA ASP A 3 104.18 -139.94 -108.08
C ASP A 3 103.10 -140.52 -107.15
N SER A 4 103.22 -141.79 -106.75
CA SER A 4 102.23 -142.42 -105.86
C SER A 4 102.18 -141.77 -104.47
N VAL A 5 103.33 -141.28 -104.00
CA VAL A 5 103.44 -140.55 -102.72
C VAL A 5 102.82 -139.16 -102.88
N MET A 6 103.10 -138.49 -104.01
CA MET A 6 102.53 -137.19 -104.36
C MET A 6 100.99 -137.21 -104.38
N GLN A 7 100.36 -138.26 -104.94
CA GLN A 7 98.90 -138.34 -105.06
C GLN A 7 98.19 -138.63 -103.73
N GLN A 8 98.77 -139.46 -102.84
CA GLN A 8 98.24 -139.63 -101.48
C GLN A 8 98.36 -138.35 -100.66
N HIS A 9 99.49 -137.64 -100.74
CA HIS A 9 99.61 -136.31 -100.14
C HIS A 9 98.56 -135.35 -100.67
N LEU A 10 98.33 -135.30 -101.99
CA LEU A 10 97.31 -134.42 -102.59
C LEU A 10 95.90 -134.70 -102.07
N SER A 11 95.54 -135.98 -101.85
CA SER A 11 94.23 -136.35 -101.28
C SER A 11 94.13 -135.98 -99.80
N HIS A 12 95.19 -136.21 -99.02
CA HIS A 12 95.25 -135.82 -97.60
C HIS A 12 95.17 -134.30 -97.44
N TYR A 13 95.89 -133.54 -98.28
CA TYR A 13 95.78 -132.08 -98.30
C TYR A 13 94.38 -131.60 -98.67
N LYS A 14 93.70 -132.23 -99.64
CA LYS A 14 92.30 -131.89 -99.96
C LYS A 14 91.38 -132.08 -98.76
N GLN A 15 91.35 -133.27 -98.17
CA GLN A 15 90.48 -133.56 -97.02
C GLN A 15 90.82 -132.68 -95.81
N ALA A 16 92.10 -132.38 -95.56
CA ALA A 16 92.52 -131.42 -94.54
C ALA A 16 92.03 -129.99 -94.84
N THR A 17 92.06 -129.54 -96.10
CA THR A 17 91.50 -128.23 -96.48
C THR A 17 89.97 -128.19 -96.45
N GLU A 18 89.29 -129.34 -96.59
CA GLU A 18 87.83 -129.42 -96.48
C GLU A 18 87.38 -129.44 -95.01
N SER A 19 88.02 -130.24 -94.14
CA SER A 19 87.84 -130.15 -92.68
C SER A 19 88.14 -128.74 -92.18
N ALA A 20 89.27 -128.14 -92.58
CA ALA A 20 89.61 -126.77 -92.20
C ALA A 20 88.61 -125.72 -92.73
N ARG A 21 87.94 -125.95 -93.86
CA ARG A 21 86.86 -125.07 -94.35
C ARG A 21 85.56 -125.25 -93.56
N GLU A 22 85.19 -126.48 -93.21
CA GLU A 22 84.01 -126.75 -92.39
C GLU A 22 84.19 -126.25 -90.96
N GLU A 23 85.35 -126.50 -90.36
CA GLU A 23 85.77 -125.94 -89.06
C GLU A 23 85.78 -124.41 -89.10
N LEU A 24 86.32 -123.79 -90.16
CA LEU A 24 86.29 -122.33 -90.33
C LEU A 24 84.86 -121.81 -90.55
N ALA A 25 83.96 -122.54 -91.21
CA ALA A 25 82.56 -122.17 -91.37
C ALA A 25 81.77 -122.30 -90.05
N VAL A 26 82.02 -123.34 -89.26
CA VAL A 26 81.48 -123.52 -87.91
C VAL A 26 82.03 -122.47 -86.94
N LEU A 27 83.32 -122.12 -87.05
CA LEU A 27 83.94 -121.06 -86.26
C LEU A 27 83.42 -119.67 -86.67
N ASN A 28 83.21 -119.42 -87.96
CA ASN A 28 82.63 -118.19 -88.49
C ASN A 28 81.17 -118.03 -88.10
N THR A 29 80.34 -119.08 -88.15
CA THR A 29 78.94 -119.01 -87.68
C THR A 29 78.85 -118.86 -86.16
N LYS A 30 79.73 -119.51 -85.39
CA LYS A 30 79.89 -119.23 -83.94
C LYS A 30 80.33 -117.79 -83.69
N TYR A 31 81.30 -117.28 -84.46
CA TYR A 31 81.76 -115.90 -84.36
C TYR A 31 80.63 -114.90 -84.68
N GLN A 32 79.86 -115.11 -85.76
CA GLN A 32 78.70 -114.29 -86.13
C GLN A 32 77.61 -114.33 -85.05
N SER A 33 77.32 -115.50 -84.48
CA SER A 33 76.35 -115.65 -83.38
C SER A 33 76.82 -114.93 -82.10
N LEU A 34 78.07 -115.13 -81.69
CA LEU A 34 78.66 -114.43 -80.53
C LEU A 34 78.77 -112.92 -80.78
N HIS A 35 79.10 -112.49 -82.00
CA HIS A 35 79.15 -111.08 -82.38
C HIS A 35 77.76 -110.45 -82.32
N SER A 36 76.72 -111.15 -82.80
CA SER A 36 75.33 -110.71 -82.69
C SER A 36 74.86 -110.64 -81.23
N GLN A 37 75.19 -111.63 -80.39
CA GLN A 37 74.88 -111.61 -78.96
C GLN A 37 75.62 -110.47 -78.22
N LEU A 38 76.86 -110.17 -78.63
CA LEU A 38 77.66 -109.07 -78.09
C LEU A 38 77.09 -107.71 -78.53
N LEU A 39 76.56 -107.61 -79.75
CA LEU A 39 75.83 -106.43 -80.25
C LEU A 39 74.50 -106.21 -79.51
N ASP A 40 73.71 -107.27 -79.33
CA ASP A 40 72.47 -107.27 -78.54
C ASP A 40 72.75 -106.88 -77.08
N ALA A 41 73.74 -107.50 -76.43
CA ALA A 41 74.17 -107.15 -75.08
C ALA A 41 74.63 -105.70 -74.98
N ARG A 42 75.44 -105.19 -75.92
CA ARG A 42 75.81 -103.76 -75.98
C ARG A 42 74.61 -102.85 -76.14
N SER A 43 73.64 -103.21 -76.97
CA SER A 43 72.41 -102.42 -77.15
C SER A 43 71.57 -102.37 -75.87
N LYS A 44 71.51 -103.49 -75.14
CA LYS A 44 70.84 -103.58 -73.84
C LYS A 44 71.56 -102.77 -72.77
N THR A 45 72.88 -102.87 -72.67
CA THR A 45 73.69 -102.01 -71.78
C THR A 45 73.47 -100.53 -72.10
N ALA A 46 73.56 -100.11 -73.37
CA ALA A 46 73.31 -98.73 -73.76
C ALA A 46 71.88 -98.26 -73.42
N SER A 47 70.85 -99.12 -73.57
CA SER A 47 69.48 -98.80 -73.16
C SER A 47 69.31 -98.68 -71.64
N GLN A 48 70.07 -99.45 -70.86
CA GLN A 48 70.09 -99.37 -69.39
C GLN A 48 70.87 -98.14 -68.90
N GLU A 49 71.97 -97.79 -69.58
CA GLU A 49 72.72 -96.55 -69.32
C GLU A 49 71.88 -95.31 -69.61
N ALA A 50 71.11 -95.31 -70.71
CA ALA A 50 70.13 -94.27 -71.02
C ALA A 50 69.04 -94.16 -69.93
N LEU A 51 68.43 -95.28 -69.51
CA LEU A 51 67.42 -95.27 -68.46
C LEU A 51 67.99 -94.85 -67.09
N VAL A 52 69.24 -95.20 -66.77
CA VAL A 52 69.93 -94.71 -65.56
C VAL A 52 70.21 -93.21 -65.65
N GLN A 53 70.49 -92.68 -66.84
CA GLN A 53 70.65 -91.24 -67.06
C GLN A 53 69.31 -90.51 -66.92
N ASP A 54 68.22 -91.00 -67.53
CA ASP A 54 66.86 -90.46 -67.37
C ASP A 54 66.43 -90.39 -65.89
N LEU A 55 66.75 -91.44 -65.12
CA LEU A 55 66.47 -91.51 -63.68
C LEU A 55 67.32 -90.54 -62.86
N ARG A 56 68.59 -90.32 -63.22
CA ARG A 56 69.43 -89.28 -62.59
C ARG A 56 68.86 -87.89 -62.85
N GLU A 57 68.50 -87.60 -64.09
CA GLU A 57 67.88 -86.32 -64.48
C GLU A 57 66.50 -86.13 -63.82
N ALA A 58 65.74 -87.20 -63.58
CA ALA A 58 64.51 -87.15 -62.79
C ALA A 58 64.77 -86.85 -61.30
N ILE A 59 65.79 -87.48 -60.70
CA ILE A 59 66.21 -87.24 -59.31
C ILE A 59 66.73 -85.80 -59.13
N ASP A 60 67.53 -85.29 -60.06
CA ASP A 60 68.09 -83.93 -59.95
C ASP A 60 67.01 -82.86 -60.20
N ARG A 61 66.04 -83.10 -61.10
CA ARG A 61 64.81 -82.30 -61.19
C ARG A 61 63.98 -82.34 -59.89
N HIS A 62 63.93 -83.47 -59.18
CA HIS A 62 63.26 -83.54 -57.87
C HIS A 62 63.99 -82.68 -56.84
N LYS A 63 65.32 -82.83 -56.69
CA LYS A 63 66.13 -82.02 -55.77
C LYS A 63 66.00 -80.52 -56.05
N GLU A 64 65.99 -80.13 -57.33
CA GLU A 64 65.80 -78.73 -57.71
C GLU A 64 64.42 -78.21 -57.29
N ASN A 65 63.36 -79.00 -57.49
CA ASN A 65 62.02 -78.66 -57.04
C ASN A 65 61.88 -78.62 -55.51
N GLU A 66 62.54 -79.53 -54.79
CA GLU A 66 62.59 -79.57 -53.33
C GLU A 66 63.35 -78.36 -52.76
N ALA A 67 64.45 -77.95 -53.40
CA ALA A 67 65.19 -76.73 -53.06
C ALA A 67 64.37 -75.46 -53.35
N ARG A 68 63.67 -75.38 -54.49
CA ARG A 68 62.71 -74.31 -54.82
C ARG A 68 61.59 -74.22 -53.77
N GLN A 69 60.98 -75.36 -53.40
CA GLN A 69 59.93 -75.42 -52.38
C GLN A 69 60.46 -75.01 -51.00
N SER A 70 61.65 -75.46 -50.62
CA SER A 70 62.29 -75.11 -49.34
C SER A 70 62.63 -73.61 -49.27
N SER A 71 63.13 -73.03 -50.36
CA SER A 71 63.37 -71.59 -50.48
C SER A 71 62.06 -70.79 -50.37
N LEU A 72 61.00 -71.23 -51.05
CA LEU A 72 59.67 -70.62 -50.96
C LEU A 72 59.09 -70.71 -49.54
N ILE A 73 59.21 -71.86 -48.86
CA ILE A 73 58.77 -72.03 -47.47
C ILE A 73 59.52 -71.10 -46.52
N SER A 74 60.85 -70.96 -46.68
CA SER A 74 61.64 -70.02 -45.87
C SER A 74 61.23 -68.58 -46.11
N SER A 75 61.06 -68.15 -47.37
CA SER A 75 60.59 -66.80 -47.71
C SER A 75 59.17 -66.52 -47.19
N LEU A 76 58.28 -67.51 -47.22
CA LEU A 76 56.93 -67.38 -46.65
C LEU A 76 56.96 -67.29 -45.11
N ARG A 77 57.86 -68.01 -44.43
CA ARG A 77 58.06 -67.91 -42.98
C ARG A 77 58.64 -66.55 -42.57
N GLU A 78 59.65 -66.07 -43.29
CA GLU A 78 60.24 -64.74 -43.12
C GLU A 78 59.17 -63.66 -43.30
N ARG A 79 58.35 -63.75 -44.36
CA ARG A 79 57.23 -62.81 -44.56
C ARG A 79 56.18 -62.86 -43.45
N ILE A 80 55.84 -64.05 -42.94
CA ILE A 80 54.93 -64.19 -41.79
C ILE A 80 55.52 -63.50 -40.56
N HIS A 81 56.78 -63.80 -40.22
CA HIS A 81 57.46 -63.21 -39.07
C HIS A 81 57.52 -61.67 -39.17
N ASN A 82 57.88 -61.12 -40.34
CA ASN A 82 57.88 -59.68 -40.57
C ASN A 82 56.48 -59.08 -40.37
N THR A 83 55.41 -59.72 -40.86
CA THR A 83 54.04 -59.25 -40.61
C THR A 83 53.60 -59.38 -39.14
N GLU A 84 54.15 -60.34 -38.38
CA GLU A 84 53.91 -60.45 -36.94
C GLU A 84 54.62 -59.34 -36.14
N GLU A 85 55.85 -58.97 -36.52
CA GLU A 85 56.57 -57.82 -35.96
C GLU A 85 55.90 -56.48 -36.32
N GLU A 86 55.42 -56.33 -37.56
CA GLU A 86 54.60 -55.18 -37.98
C GLU A 86 53.30 -55.10 -37.16
N MET A 87 52.58 -56.22 -36.98
CA MET A 87 51.37 -56.26 -36.14
C MET A 87 51.67 -55.92 -34.67
N GLY A 88 52.78 -56.39 -34.10
CA GLY A 88 53.22 -56.02 -32.75
C GLY A 88 53.58 -54.54 -32.61
N SER A 89 54.21 -53.98 -33.64
CA SER A 89 54.55 -52.55 -33.73
C SER A 89 53.30 -51.68 -33.87
N ILE A 90 52.31 -52.12 -34.66
CA ILE A 90 51.01 -51.46 -34.80
C ILE A 90 50.22 -51.54 -33.48
N ALA A 91 50.20 -52.70 -32.80
CA ALA A 91 49.48 -52.88 -31.53
C ALA A 91 50.07 -52.04 -30.39
N SER A 92 51.40 -51.97 -30.27
CA SER A 92 52.07 -51.11 -29.29
C SER A 92 51.91 -49.61 -29.60
N SER A 93 52.05 -49.22 -30.87
CA SER A 93 51.75 -47.85 -31.34
C SER A 93 50.30 -47.44 -31.04
N LYS A 94 49.34 -48.34 -31.30
CA LYS A 94 47.92 -48.16 -30.95
C LYS A 94 47.74 -47.98 -29.44
N SER A 95 48.33 -48.83 -28.61
CA SER A 95 48.24 -48.72 -27.15
C SER A 95 48.74 -47.35 -26.65
N ILE A 96 49.87 -46.87 -27.18
CA ILE A 96 50.40 -45.53 -26.90
C ILE A 96 49.45 -44.42 -27.38
N MET A 97 48.78 -44.62 -28.53
CA MET A 97 47.80 -43.67 -29.05
C MET A 97 46.52 -43.63 -28.21
N ASP A 98 46.00 -44.78 -27.79
CA ASP A 98 44.82 -44.91 -26.93
C ASP A 98 45.08 -44.27 -25.54
N MET A 99 46.28 -44.48 -24.97
CA MET A 99 46.72 -43.78 -23.74
C MET A 99 46.77 -42.25 -23.92
N LYS A 100 47.31 -41.76 -25.04
CA LYS A 100 47.34 -40.31 -25.35
C LYS A 100 45.94 -39.75 -25.57
N LEU A 101 45.07 -40.49 -26.25
CA LEU A 101 43.68 -40.13 -26.48
C LEU A 101 42.93 -40.01 -25.15
N GLN A 102 43.08 -40.97 -24.23
CA GLN A 102 42.42 -40.92 -22.93
C GLN A 102 42.97 -39.79 -22.03
N ALA A 103 44.26 -39.47 -22.11
CA ALA A 103 44.83 -38.29 -21.47
C ALA A 103 44.25 -36.98 -22.03
N LEU A 104 44.08 -36.87 -23.36
CA LEU A 104 43.46 -35.71 -24.01
C LEU A 104 41.96 -35.60 -23.70
N ILE A 105 41.24 -36.71 -23.59
CA ILE A 105 39.83 -36.74 -23.15
C ILE A 105 39.72 -36.16 -21.73
N LYS A 106 40.55 -36.64 -20.78
CA LYS A 106 40.57 -36.11 -19.41
C LYS A 106 40.92 -34.62 -19.35
N GLN A 107 41.90 -34.16 -20.13
CA GLN A 107 42.23 -32.73 -20.22
C GLN A 107 41.07 -31.89 -20.80
N ASN A 108 40.33 -32.44 -21.77
CA ASN A 108 39.15 -31.79 -22.35
C ASN A 108 38.00 -31.70 -21.33
N GLU A 109 37.79 -32.74 -20.51
CA GLU A 109 36.84 -32.74 -19.39
C GLU A 109 37.23 -31.70 -18.32
N GLU A 110 38.49 -31.67 -17.88
CA GLU A 110 39.00 -30.65 -16.94
C GLU A 110 38.84 -29.22 -17.49
N MET A 111 39.03 -29.02 -18.80
CA MET A 111 38.84 -27.71 -19.43
C MET A 111 37.37 -27.32 -19.54
N LYS A 112 36.45 -28.26 -19.82
CA LYS A 112 35.00 -28.02 -19.77
C LYS A 112 34.54 -27.62 -18.38
N GLU A 113 35.05 -28.27 -17.33
CA GLU A 113 34.71 -27.90 -15.96
C GLU A 113 35.20 -26.48 -15.62
N ARG A 114 36.43 -26.12 -16.03
CA ARG A 114 36.98 -24.76 -15.86
C ARG A 114 36.15 -23.71 -16.62
N ILE A 115 35.67 -24.02 -17.82
CA ILE A 115 34.77 -23.14 -18.59
C ILE A 115 33.46 -22.94 -17.82
N LEU A 116 32.79 -24.01 -17.40
CA LEU A 116 31.52 -23.94 -16.67
C LEU A 116 31.66 -23.20 -15.32
N GLN A 117 32.77 -23.40 -14.60
CA GLN A 117 33.09 -22.61 -13.40
C GLN A 117 33.35 -21.12 -13.70
N ALA A 118 33.85 -20.77 -14.89
CA ALA A 118 34.04 -19.38 -15.32
C ALA A 118 32.73 -18.73 -15.78
N GLU A 119 31.86 -19.49 -16.45
CA GLU A 119 30.50 -19.09 -16.83
C GLU A 119 29.67 -18.76 -15.59
N ILE A 120 29.61 -19.65 -14.59
CA ILE A 120 28.92 -19.40 -13.30
C ILE A 120 29.44 -18.13 -12.62
N LYS A 121 30.77 -17.91 -12.59
CA LYS A 121 31.36 -16.69 -12.01
C LYS A 121 30.98 -15.44 -12.82
N SER A 122 30.91 -15.54 -14.14
CA SER A 122 30.46 -14.46 -15.03
C SER A 122 28.99 -14.09 -14.78
N GLU A 123 28.10 -15.09 -14.68
CA GLU A 123 26.69 -14.89 -14.33
C GLU A 123 26.52 -14.29 -12.93
N GLU A 124 27.34 -14.72 -11.96
CA GLU A 124 27.38 -14.10 -10.63
C GLU A 124 27.77 -12.61 -10.69
N TYR A 125 28.82 -12.25 -11.43
CA TYR A 125 29.25 -10.87 -11.59
C TYR A 125 28.20 -10.03 -12.33
N LEU A 126 27.58 -10.58 -13.39
CA LEU A 126 26.50 -9.93 -14.13
C LEU A 126 25.25 -9.74 -13.24
N SER A 127 24.90 -10.72 -12.40
CA SER A 127 23.82 -10.62 -11.41
C SER A 127 24.11 -9.53 -10.36
N LYS A 128 25.35 -9.46 -9.87
CA LYS A 128 25.79 -8.42 -8.91
C LYS A 128 25.75 -7.03 -9.57
N TRP A 129 26.22 -6.89 -10.81
CA TRP A 129 26.21 -5.64 -11.57
C TRP A 129 24.79 -5.18 -11.94
N ASN A 130 23.91 -6.08 -12.37
CA ASN A 130 22.50 -5.76 -12.62
C ASN A 130 21.83 -5.24 -11.34
N LYS A 131 22.07 -5.87 -10.18
CA LYS A 131 21.53 -5.43 -8.88
C LYS A 131 22.10 -4.10 -8.39
N THR A 132 23.33 -3.72 -8.75
CA THR A 132 23.86 -2.38 -8.43
C THR A 132 23.36 -1.33 -9.40
N LYS A 133 23.22 -1.65 -10.69
CA LYS A 133 22.60 -0.79 -11.71
C LYS A 133 21.13 -0.50 -11.37
N GLU A 134 20.34 -1.52 -11.09
CA GLU A 134 18.94 -1.42 -10.67
C GLU A 134 18.79 -0.46 -9.48
N LYS A 135 19.61 -0.63 -8.43
CA LYS A 135 19.64 0.29 -7.27
C LYS A 135 20.04 1.72 -7.63
N ALA A 136 20.95 1.93 -8.57
CA ALA A 136 21.34 3.26 -9.03
C ALA A 136 20.21 3.94 -9.84
N GLU A 137 19.53 3.20 -10.70
CA GLU A 137 18.34 3.68 -11.44
C GLU A 137 17.17 3.94 -10.47
N ASP A 138 17.01 3.14 -9.42
CA ASP A 138 16.03 3.36 -8.36
C ASP A 138 16.31 4.61 -7.53
N LEU A 139 17.58 4.85 -7.15
CA LEU A 139 18.00 6.07 -6.45
C LEU A 139 17.83 7.31 -7.34
N LYS A 140 18.21 7.23 -8.62
CA LYS A 140 18.01 8.29 -9.60
C LYS A 140 16.53 8.65 -9.74
N ARG A 141 15.66 7.65 -9.96
CA ARG A 141 14.21 7.86 -10.09
C ARG A 141 13.63 8.51 -8.83
N ARG A 142 14.04 8.07 -7.63
CA ARG A 142 13.61 8.65 -6.36
C ARG A 142 14.09 10.11 -6.20
N SER A 143 15.29 10.46 -6.67
CA SER A 143 15.75 11.86 -6.66
C SER A 143 15.00 12.72 -7.70
N GLU A 144 14.73 12.19 -8.89
CA GLU A 144 13.93 12.87 -9.92
C GLU A 144 12.46 13.08 -9.46
N GLU A 145 11.87 12.08 -8.81
CA GLU A 145 10.56 12.20 -8.15
C GLU A 145 10.57 13.22 -7.01
N PHE A 146 11.61 13.23 -6.17
CA PHE A 146 11.74 14.19 -5.08
C PHE A 146 11.83 15.63 -5.61
N VAL A 147 12.71 15.87 -6.58
CA VAL A 147 12.82 17.15 -7.30
C VAL A 147 11.48 17.54 -7.92
N SER A 148 10.82 16.64 -8.65
CA SER A 148 9.54 16.93 -9.31
C SER A 148 8.42 17.25 -8.33
N ARG A 149 8.29 16.49 -7.24
CA ARG A 149 7.31 16.75 -6.17
C ARG A 149 7.56 18.09 -5.48
N LEU A 150 8.83 18.46 -5.30
CA LEU A 150 9.22 19.73 -4.68
C LEU A 150 9.01 20.91 -5.64
N SER A 151 9.33 20.77 -6.93
CA SER A 151 9.01 21.72 -8.00
C SER A 151 7.51 22.01 -8.05
N ASN A 152 6.69 20.96 -8.11
CA ASN A 152 5.23 21.07 -8.14
C ASN A 152 4.63 21.69 -6.86
N LYS A 153 5.31 21.57 -5.71
CA LYS A 153 4.88 22.19 -4.44
C LYS A 153 5.32 23.63 -4.28
N LEU A 154 6.29 24.08 -5.07
CA LEU A 154 6.81 25.45 -5.09
C LEU A 154 6.39 26.22 -6.35
N CYS A 155 5.64 25.59 -7.26
CA CYS A 155 5.28 26.12 -8.58
C CYS A 155 6.50 26.57 -9.41
N VAL A 156 7.59 25.79 -9.34
CA VAL A 156 8.76 25.96 -10.21
C VAL A 156 8.59 25.04 -11.41
N ASP A 157 8.51 25.61 -12.62
CA ASP A 157 8.43 24.84 -13.86
C ASP A 157 9.76 24.15 -14.15
N SER A 158 9.80 22.83 -13.90
CA SER A 158 10.98 21.98 -14.05
C SER A 158 11.43 21.76 -15.50
N VAL A 159 10.70 22.33 -16.46
CA VAL A 159 10.98 22.27 -17.91
C VAL A 159 11.83 23.45 -18.37
N GLU A 160 11.72 24.62 -17.73
CA GLU A 160 12.47 25.83 -18.13
C GLU A 160 13.86 25.92 -17.49
N HIS A 161 14.08 25.22 -16.37
CA HIS A 161 15.35 25.25 -15.66
C HIS A 161 16.23 24.02 -15.97
N GLU A 162 17.38 24.28 -16.59
CA GLU A 162 18.46 23.31 -16.83
C GLU A 162 18.98 22.63 -15.53
N LYS A 163 18.74 23.28 -14.37
CA LYS A 163 18.99 22.77 -13.02
C LYS A 163 17.83 23.09 -12.07
N PRO A 164 16.79 22.25 -11.98
CA PRO A 164 15.59 22.57 -11.19
C PRO A 164 15.84 22.54 -9.67
N MET A 165 16.82 21.77 -9.18
CA MET A 165 17.15 21.70 -7.74
C MET A 165 17.70 23.03 -7.22
N GLU A 166 18.60 23.68 -7.95
CA GLU A 166 19.17 24.99 -7.60
C GLU A 166 18.14 26.13 -7.71
N ALA A 167 17.22 26.08 -8.67
CA ALA A 167 16.08 27.00 -8.75
C ALA A 167 15.14 26.84 -7.53
N ILE A 168 14.81 25.60 -7.17
CA ILE A 168 14.05 25.24 -5.96
C ILE A 168 14.73 25.77 -4.69
N ILE A 169 16.04 25.59 -4.52
CA ILE A 169 16.80 26.07 -3.35
C ILE A 169 16.71 27.60 -3.27
N SER A 170 16.92 28.30 -4.41
CA SER A 170 16.85 29.76 -4.50
C SER A 170 15.46 30.30 -4.11
N LEU A 171 14.38 29.61 -4.52
CA LEU A 171 13.01 29.99 -4.15
C LEU A 171 12.69 29.66 -2.69
N VAL A 172 13.17 28.54 -2.15
CA VAL A 172 13.01 28.21 -0.71
C VAL A 172 13.73 29.23 0.17
N GLU A 173 14.91 29.71 -0.23
CA GLU A 173 15.57 30.83 0.44
C GLU A 173 14.73 32.11 0.39
N LEU A 174 14.13 32.44 -0.75
CA LEU A 174 13.24 33.60 -0.91
C LEU A 174 12.01 33.49 0.01
N CYS A 175 11.38 32.31 0.05
CA CYS A 175 10.26 32.02 0.94
C CYS A 175 10.67 32.08 2.43
N CYS A 176 11.89 31.68 2.79
CA CYS A 176 12.39 31.85 4.15
C CYS A 176 12.58 33.34 4.51
N LYS A 177 13.17 34.14 3.60
CA LYS A 177 13.36 35.59 3.78
C LYS A 177 12.01 36.31 3.92
N GLU A 178 11.02 35.96 3.10
CA GLU A 178 9.66 36.52 3.21
C GLU A 178 8.91 36.01 4.46
N ARG A 179 9.04 34.74 4.84
CA ARG A 179 8.51 34.21 6.13
C ARG A 179 9.05 35.02 7.30
N ASP A 180 10.34 35.34 7.32
CA ASP A 180 10.94 36.06 8.44
C ASP A 180 10.57 37.55 8.44
N ARG A 181 10.32 38.14 7.26
CA ARG A 181 9.68 39.46 7.11
C ARG A 181 8.22 39.46 7.57
N GLN A 182 7.46 38.40 7.28
CA GLN A 182 6.09 38.24 7.76
C GLN A 182 6.04 37.98 9.26
N LYS A 183 6.98 37.20 9.81
CA LYS A 183 7.10 36.96 11.25
C LYS A 183 7.41 38.23 12.02
N THR A 184 8.32 39.06 11.52
CA THR A 184 8.60 40.38 12.13
C THR A 184 7.41 41.33 12.01
N LEU A 185 6.68 41.34 10.89
CA LEU A 185 5.41 42.07 10.75
C LEU A 185 4.32 41.56 11.71
N ILE A 186 4.22 40.24 11.92
CA ILE A 186 3.29 39.65 12.89
C ILE A 186 3.67 40.07 14.31
N SER A 187 4.96 40.08 14.68
CA SER A 187 5.38 40.56 16.00
C SER A 187 5.06 42.04 16.22
N THR A 188 5.26 42.93 15.24
CA THR A 188 4.87 44.34 15.40
C THR A 188 3.34 44.52 15.42
N LEU A 189 2.59 43.68 14.70
CA LEU A 189 1.13 43.65 14.80
C LEU A 189 0.66 43.12 16.16
N GLU A 190 1.26 42.06 16.70
CA GLU A 190 0.98 41.55 18.04
C GLU A 190 1.27 42.59 19.12
N GLU A 191 2.37 43.35 19.00
CA GLU A 191 2.68 44.47 19.90
C GLU A 191 1.63 45.58 19.79
N SER A 192 1.20 45.93 18.57
CA SER A 192 0.12 46.89 18.36
C SER A 192 -1.23 46.40 18.90
N VAL A 193 -1.50 45.08 18.83
CA VAL A 193 -2.71 44.45 19.38
C VAL A 193 -2.65 44.42 20.90
N LYS A 194 -1.52 44.06 21.52
CA LYS A 194 -1.33 44.12 22.98
C LYS A 194 -1.50 45.56 23.49
N SER A 195 -0.97 46.55 22.76
CA SER A 195 -1.20 47.97 23.06
C SER A 195 -2.68 48.34 22.94
N ARG A 196 -3.38 47.86 21.90
CA ARG A 196 -4.82 48.06 21.73
C ARG A 196 -5.66 47.29 22.77
N GLU A 197 -5.20 46.15 23.28
CA GLU A 197 -5.87 45.38 24.33
C GLU A 197 -5.82 46.13 25.67
N VAL A 198 -4.69 46.79 25.97
CA VAL A 198 -4.58 47.72 27.11
C VAL A 198 -5.49 48.92 26.91
N GLU A 199 -5.43 49.60 25.75
CA GLU A 199 -6.30 50.73 25.41
C GLU A 199 -7.80 50.36 25.47
N CYS A 200 -8.19 49.20 24.92
CA CYS A 200 -9.55 48.69 24.97
C CYS A 200 -9.96 48.24 26.39
N LYS A 201 -9.02 47.85 27.25
CA LYS A 201 -9.30 47.55 28.67
C LYS A 201 -9.53 48.82 29.47
N GLU A 202 -8.70 49.85 29.27
CA GLU A 202 -8.89 51.17 29.86
C GLU A 202 -10.19 51.82 29.37
N ASN A 203 -10.45 51.79 28.05
CA ASN A 203 -11.72 52.21 27.47
C ASN A 203 -12.92 51.38 27.97
N ARG A 204 -12.74 50.09 28.28
CA ARG A 204 -13.80 49.26 28.88
C ARG A 204 -14.03 49.59 30.36
N GLU A 205 -12.99 49.91 31.12
CA GLU A 205 -13.10 50.30 32.52
C GLU A 205 -13.73 51.70 32.66
N THR A 206 -13.34 52.67 31.81
CA THR A 206 -14.00 53.97 31.73
C THR A 206 -15.43 53.85 31.22
N HIS A 207 -15.70 53.08 30.17
CA HIS A 207 -17.07 52.79 29.70
C HIS A 207 -17.87 51.98 30.74
N GLU A 208 -17.26 51.20 31.65
CA GLU A 208 -17.98 50.57 32.76
C GLU A 208 -18.38 51.59 33.82
N VAL A 209 -17.50 52.54 34.14
CA VAL A 209 -17.80 53.69 35.03
C VAL A 209 -18.87 54.60 34.41
N GLU A 210 -18.76 54.91 33.12
CA GLU A 210 -19.79 55.62 32.36
C GLU A 210 -21.09 54.83 32.33
N CYS A 211 -21.07 53.51 32.09
CA CYS A 211 -22.25 52.65 32.22
C CYS A 211 -22.81 52.62 33.64
N LYS A 212 -22.02 52.83 34.70
CA LYS A 212 -22.53 52.95 36.08
C LYS A 212 -23.22 54.30 36.27
N ALA A 213 -22.59 55.41 35.88
CA ALA A 213 -23.18 56.75 35.92
C ALA A 213 -24.42 56.89 35.01
N SER A 214 -24.40 56.24 33.85
CA SER A 214 -25.49 56.13 32.89
C SER A 214 -26.61 55.25 33.43
N ARG A 215 -26.33 54.07 34.02
CA ARG A 215 -27.37 53.28 34.73
C ARG A 215 -27.98 54.03 35.91
N GLU A 216 -27.21 54.84 36.63
CA GLU A 216 -27.71 55.71 37.70
C GLU A 216 -28.62 56.81 37.14
N THR A 217 -28.20 57.46 36.06
CA THR A 217 -28.97 58.50 35.37
C THR A 217 -30.22 57.93 34.71
N VAL A 218 -30.15 56.74 34.12
CA VAL A 218 -31.28 55.97 33.61
C VAL A 218 -32.20 55.53 34.75
N ARG A 219 -31.71 55.16 35.94
CA ARG A 219 -32.61 54.88 37.08
C ARG A 219 -33.33 56.14 37.56
N ARG A 220 -32.64 57.28 37.62
CA ARG A 220 -33.26 58.59 37.93
C ARG A 220 -34.31 58.94 36.88
N LEU A 221 -33.95 58.90 35.60
CA LEU A 221 -34.85 59.12 34.48
C LEU A 221 -35.99 58.09 34.42
N LEU A 222 -35.81 56.85 34.89
CA LEU A 222 -36.88 55.86 35.03
C LEU A 222 -37.82 56.22 36.18
N ALA A 223 -37.34 56.74 37.30
CA ALA A 223 -38.20 57.26 38.36
C ALA A 223 -38.95 58.53 37.92
N ASP A 224 -38.27 59.42 37.19
CA ASP A 224 -38.88 60.62 36.59
C ASP A 224 -39.90 60.23 35.51
N VAL A 225 -39.60 59.24 34.66
CA VAL A 225 -40.52 58.67 33.66
C VAL A 225 -41.63 57.86 34.31
N GLU A 226 -41.44 57.18 35.44
CA GLU A 226 -42.53 56.56 36.20
C GLU A 226 -43.47 57.62 36.78
N ASN A 227 -42.93 58.73 37.25
CA ASN A 227 -43.72 59.84 37.80
C ASN A 227 -44.46 60.59 36.69
N GLU A 228 -43.79 60.88 35.57
CA GLU A 228 -44.46 61.38 34.36
C GLU A 228 -45.33 60.31 33.68
N GLN A 229 -45.16 59.01 33.90
CA GLN A 229 -46.11 57.98 33.48
C GLN A 229 -47.34 57.96 34.39
N LYS A 230 -47.21 58.19 35.69
CA LYS A 230 -48.35 58.35 36.61
C LYS A 230 -49.14 59.63 36.27
N LEU A 231 -48.44 60.74 36.04
CA LEU A 231 -49.03 62.00 35.59
C LEU A 231 -49.61 61.88 34.18
N SER A 232 -48.92 61.25 33.23
CA SER A 232 -49.40 61.00 31.88
C SER A 232 -50.57 60.03 31.86
N ALA A 233 -50.61 59.00 32.70
CA ALA A 233 -51.77 58.13 32.86
C ALA A 233 -52.99 58.88 33.42
N THR A 234 -52.77 59.81 34.36
CA THR A 234 -53.83 60.70 34.88
C THR A 234 -54.31 61.70 33.81
N ARG A 235 -53.38 62.27 33.04
CA ARG A 235 -53.70 63.11 31.87
C ARG A 235 -54.37 62.29 30.75
N ALA A 236 -54.02 61.02 30.60
CA ALA A 236 -54.53 60.12 29.56
C ALA A 236 -55.87 59.49 29.91
N SER A 237 -56.23 59.33 31.19
CA SER A 237 -57.59 58.98 31.61
C SER A 237 -58.54 60.18 31.47
N ALA A 238 -58.09 61.38 31.83
CA ALA A 238 -58.82 62.61 31.52
C ALA A 238 -58.99 62.80 29.99
N LEU A 239 -57.90 62.60 29.23
CA LEU A 239 -57.91 62.70 27.76
C LEU A 239 -58.62 61.50 27.10
N SER A 240 -58.78 60.35 27.76
CA SER A 240 -59.63 59.26 27.26
C SER A 240 -61.10 59.53 27.51
N SER A 241 -61.49 60.22 28.59
CA SER A 241 -62.85 60.78 28.74
C SER A 241 -63.15 61.76 27.60
N VAL A 242 -62.28 62.76 27.43
CA VAL A 242 -62.45 63.78 26.36
C VAL A 242 -62.37 63.16 24.96
N ARG A 243 -61.55 62.13 24.74
CA ARG A 243 -61.57 61.35 23.49
C ARG A 243 -62.84 60.54 23.33
N GLN A 244 -63.38 59.92 24.37
CA GLN A 244 -64.64 59.17 24.30
C GLN A 244 -65.82 60.12 23.98
N GLU A 245 -65.82 61.32 24.56
CA GLU A 245 -66.75 62.40 24.24
C GLU A 245 -66.61 62.83 22.77
N LEU A 246 -65.38 63.13 22.32
CA LEU A 246 -65.06 63.51 20.93
C LEU A 246 -65.35 62.38 19.92
N GLU A 247 -65.06 61.13 20.26
CA GLU A 247 -65.27 59.95 19.42
C GLU A 247 -66.75 59.63 19.31
N SER A 248 -67.53 59.83 20.38
CA SER A 248 -69.00 59.81 20.30
C SER A 248 -69.54 60.86 19.31
N ALA A 249 -68.86 62.00 19.16
CA ALA A 249 -69.22 63.07 18.23
C ALA A 249 -68.70 62.79 16.80
N LEU A 250 -67.49 62.23 16.66
CA LEU A 250 -66.91 61.86 15.37
C LEU A 250 -67.60 60.65 14.75
N VAL A 251 -68.02 59.65 15.52
CA VAL A 251 -68.88 58.56 15.03
C VAL A 251 -70.23 59.13 14.54
N ARG A 252 -70.82 60.07 15.29
CA ARG A 252 -72.01 60.81 14.86
C ARG A 252 -71.82 61.62 13.57
N ASN A 253 -70.59 62.02 13.23
CA ASN A 253 -70.30 62.79 12.01
C ASN A 253 -69.89 61.89 10.82
N GLN A 254 -68.90 61.03 11.01
CA GLN A 254 -68.33 60.19 9.95
C GLN A 254 -69.32 59.12 9.43
N ASN A 255 -70.35 58.78 10.20
CA ASN A 255 -71.45 57.95 9.69
C ASN A 255 -72.23 58.70 8.59
N LEU A 256 -72.42 60.02 8.74
CA LEU A 256 -73.04 60.90 7.73
C LEU A 256 -72.14 61.09 6.49
N GLU A 257 -70.80 61.05 6.67
CA GLU A 257 -69.82 61.27 5.59
C GLU A 257 -69.50 60.01 4.75
N ARG A 258 -69.33 58.84 5.36
CA ARG A 258 -68.90 57.63 4.63
C ARG A 258 -69.98 57.07 3.70
N GLU A 259 -71.23 57.11 4.16
CA GLU A 259 -72.42 56.77 3.37
C GLU A 259 -72.50 57.67 2.12
N ASN A 260 -72.12 58.94 2.25
CA ASN A 260 -72.05 59.90 1.17
C ASN A 260 -71.00 59.56 0.08
N GLN A 261 -69.82 59.04 0.44
CA GLN A 261 -68.68 58.98 -0.50
C GLN A 261 -68.33 57.58 -1.03
N SER A 262 -68.57 56.50 -0.27
CA SER A 262 -68.27 55.12 -0.71
C SER A 262 -69.02 54.77 -2.01
N LEU A 263 -70.25 55.28 -2.14
CA LEU A 263 -71.14 55.09 -3.28
C LEU A 263 -70.69 55.80 -4.56
N ARG A 264 -69.72 56.74 -4.48
CA ARG A 264 -69.29 57.56 -5.63
C ARG A 264 -68.08 56.96 -6.38
N ASN A 265 -67.06 56.51 -5.65
CA ASN A 265 -65.72 56.32 -6.26
C ASN A 265 -65.41 54.90 -6.76
N LYS A 266 -66.06 53.84 -6.23
CA LYS A 266 -65.85 52.46 -6.71
C LYS A 266 -66.24 52.28 -8.17
N LEU A 267 -67.21 53.07 -8.62
CA LEU A 267 -67.68 53.16 -10.00
C LEU A 267 -66.53 53.52 -10.95
N GLN A 268 -65.85 54.63 -10.65
CA GLN A 268 -65.07 55.41 -11.61
C GLN A 268 -63.71 54.83 -12.04
N GLN A 269 -63.16 53.83 -11.34
CA GLN A 269 -61.74 53.44 -11.51
C GLN A 269 -61.52 52.01 -12.05
N CYS A 270 -62.43 51.07 -11.77
CA CYS A 270 -62.47 49.79 -12.47
C CYS A 270 -62.71 49.99 -13.98
N GLU A 271 -63.45 51.06 -14.34
CA GLU A 271 -63.66 51.52 -15.71
C GLU A 271 -62.34 51.85 -16.44
N VAL A 272 -61.38 52.48 -15.75
CA VAL A 272 -60.16 53.05 -16.37
C VAL A 272 -59.02 52.04 -16.47
N ALA A 273 -58.69 51.35 -15.37
CA ALA A 273 -57.53 50.44 -15.36
C ALA A 273 -57.73 49.21 -16.26
N LEU A 274 -58.99 48.73 -16.39
CA LEU A 274 -59.35 47.62 -17.28
C LEU A 274 -59.17 47.96 -18.77
N ALA A 275 -59.21 49.25 -19.13
CA ALA A 275 -58.92 49.69 -20.49
C ALA A 275 -57.41 49.63 -20.78
N ALA A 276 -56.59 50.25 -19.92
CA ALA A 276 -55.15 50.38 -20.15
C ALA A 276 -54.38 49.05 -20.18
N ALA A 277 -54.76 48.07 -19.35
CA ALA A 277 -54.06 46.78 -19.28
C ALA A 277 -54.17 45.96 -20.59
N LYS A 278 -55.35 45.98 -21.23
CA LYS A 278 -55.56 45.37 -22.56
C LYS A 278 -54.68 46.03 -23.60
N ASP A 279 -54.71 47.36 -23.61
CA ASP A 279 -54.01 48.23 -24.55
C ASP A 279 -52.48 48.06 -24.56
N HIS A 280 -51.90 47.41 -23.54
CA HIS A 280 -50.48 47.02 -23.51
C HIS A 280 -50.21 45.60 -24.03
N SER A 281 -51.12 44.64 -23.83
CA SER A 281 -50.95 43.25 -24.27
C SER A 281 -50.83 43.18 -25.81
N ASP A 282 -51.78 43.84 -26.49
CA ASP A 282 -51.92 43.94 -27.95
C ASP A 282 -50.69 44.56 -28.65
N ARG A 283 -49.77 45.18 -27.89
CA ARG A 283 -48.53 45.81 -28.38
C ARG A 283 -47.31 44.89 -28.28
N TYR A 284 -47.32 43.91 -27.37
CA TYR A 284 -46.22 42.96 -27.22
C TYR A 284 -46.31 41.81 -28.23
N GLU A 285 -47.52 41.29 -28.46
CA GLU A 285 -47.78 40.15 -29.36
C GLU A 285 -47.25 40.40 -30.78
N LYS A 286 -47.66 41.52 -31.40
CA LYS A 286 -47.23 41.97 -32.75
C LYS A 286 -45.72 42.12 -32.92
N ARG A 287 -44.97 42.30 -31.82
CA ARG A 287 -43.51 42.45 -31.86
C ARG A 287 -42.79 41.10 -31.92
N SER A 288 -43.45 40.00 -31.56
CA SER A 288 -42.90 38.65 -31.65
C SER A 288 -42.95 38.12 -33.09
N GLU A 289 -44.12 38.21 -33.72
CA GLU A 289 -44.38 37.76 -35.11
C GLU A 289 -43.37 38.36 -36.11
N ASP A 290 -43.09 39.66 -35.95
CA ASP A 290 -42.22 40.43 -36.83
C ASP A 290 -40.72 40.03 -36.73
N LEU A 291 -40.32 39.22 -35.73
CA LEU A 291 -38.96 38.66 -35.62
C LEU A 291 -38.83 37.31 -36.33
N GLU A 292 -39.83 36.43 -36.20
CA GLU A 292 -39.82 35.10 -36.80
C GLU A 292 -39.76 35.17 -38.35
N HIS A 293 -40.52 36.10 -38.94
CA HIS A 293 -40.50 36.39 -40.39
C HIS A 293 -39.16 36.96 -40.93
N LYS A 294 -38.18 37.27 -40.06
CA LYS A 294 -36.84 37.72 -40.47
C LYS A 294 -35.85 36.56 -40.49
N LEU A 295 -35.93 35.63 -39.53
CA LEU A 295 -35.08 34.44 -39.46
C LEU A 295 -35.25 33.54 -40.71
N LEU A 296 -36.51 33.28 -41.10
CA LEU A 296 -36.84 32.35 -42.17
C LEU A 296 -36.27 32.77 -43.56
N ARG A 297 -36.16 34.07 -43.83
CA ARG A 297 -35.61 34.58 -45.11
C ARG A 297 -34.12 34.28 -45.26
N SER A 298 -33.33 34.56 -44.22
CA SER A 298 -31.88 34.35 -44.21
C SER A 298 -31.49 32.89 -44.49
N HIS A 299 -32.27 31.92 -44.00
CA HIS A 299 -31.99 30.50 -44.23
C HIS A 299 -32.13 30.10 -45.71
N ASN A 300 -33.18 30.58 -46.39
CA ASN A 300 -33.43 30.26 -47.80
C ASN A 300 -32.35 30.83 -48.72
N GLU A 301 -31.90 32.06 -48.47
CA GLU A 301 -30.87 32.74 -49.25
C GLU A 301 -29.55 31.95 -49.25
N ALA A 302 -29.10 31.47 -48.08
CA ALA A 302 -27.89 30.65 -47.95
C ALA A 302 -27.96 29.35 -48.79
N GLN A 303 -29.13 28.69 -48.82
CA GLN A 303 -29.29 27.44 -49.57
C GLN A 303 -29.32 27.67 -51.10
N THR A 304 -29.86 28.80 -51.57
CA THR A 304 -29.79 29.13 -53.01
C THR A 304 -28.35 29.35 -53.50
N SER A 305 -27.49 29.96 -52.68
CA SER A 305 -26.07 30.20 -53.02
C SER A 305 -25.27 28.90 -53.16
N HIS A 306 -25.58 27.89 -52.35
CA HIS A 306 -24.94 26.57 -52.44
C HIS A 306 -25.22 25.89 -53.79
N ASN A 307 -26.48 25.89 -54.23
CA ASN A 307 -26.90 25.27 -55.49
C ASN A 307 -26.22 25.91 -56.72
N CYS A 308 -25.99 27.23 -56.70
CA CYS A 308 -25.29 27.95 -57.77
C CYS A 308 -23.82 27.52 -57.90
N MET A 309 -23.14 27.23 -56.78
CA MET A 309 -21.76 26.74 -56.78
C MET A 309 -21.64 25.36 -57.45
N GLU A 310 -22.61 24.48 -57.22
CA GLU A 310 -22.67 23.14 -57.82
C GLU A 310 -22.94 23.19 -59.34
N ALA A 311 -23.73 24.17 -59.80
CA ALA A 311 -23.98 24.40 -61.22
C ALA A 311 -22.72 24.90 -61.95
N PHE A 312 -22.02 25.90 -61.38
CA PHE A 312 -20.81 26.49 -61.98
C PHE A 312 -19.70 25.47 -62.26
N ILE A 313 -19.50 24.50 -61.35
CA ILE A 313 -18.51 23.42 -61.54
C ILE A 313 -18.90 22.49 -62.71
N LYS A 314 -20.19 22.21 -62.90
CA LYS A 314 -20.67 21.36 -64.02
C LYS A 314 -20.48 22.02 -65.37
N GLU A 315 -20.58 23.35 -65.44
CA GLU A 315 -20.51 24.12 -66.67
C GLU A 315 -19.07 24.35 -67.14
N VAL A 316 -18.13 24.59 -66.20
CA VAL A 316 -16.69 24.63 -66.51
C VAL A 316 -16.17 23.27 -67.01
N ASN A 317 -16.74 22.16 -66.53
CA ASN A 317 -16.37 20.81 -66.96
C ASN A 317 -16.80 20.46 -68.41
N ILE A 318 -17.54 21.33 -69.10
CA ILE A 318 -17.96 21.17 -70.50
C ILE A 318 -17.02 21.90 -71.47
N LEU A 319 -16.29 22.93 -71.00
CA LEU A 319 -15.52 23.84 -71.85
C LEU A 319 -14.05 23.45 -72.05
N LEU A 320 -13.49 22.54 -71.23
CA LEU A 320 -12.03 22.28 -71.14
C LEU A 320 -11.59 20.94 -71.77
N GLY A 321 -12.30 20.45 -72.79
CA GLY A 321 -11.85 19.41 -73.74
C GLY A 321 -11.67 17.97 -73.24
N LEU A 322 -11.32 17.74 -71.98
CA LEU A 322 -11.23 16.41 -71.36
C LEU A 322 -12.60 15.98 -70.83
N GLN A 323 -13.02 14.77 -71.21
CA GLN A 323 -14.09 14.05 -70.52
C GLN A 323 -13.48 13.17 -69.42
N PRO A 324 -13.85 13.38 -68.15
CA PRO A 324 -13.86 12.33 -67.16
C PRO A 324 -15.30 11.89 -66.91
N SER A 325 -15.60 10.63 -67.23
CA SER A 325 -16.20 9.81 -66.18
C SER A 325 -15.23 9.82 -64.99
N SER A 326 -15.64 10.36 -63.84
CA SER A 326 -14.97 10.27 -62.52
C SER A 326 -13.47 9.84 -62.58
N ALA A 327 -12.49 10.74 -62.60
CA ALA A 327 -12.44 12.00 -61.85
C ALA A 327 -11.63 13.14 -62.52
N GLU A 328 -11.93 14.37 -62.07
CA GLU A 328 -11.01 15.44 -61.59
C GLU A 328 -9.50 15.45 -61.99
N PRO A 329 -8.82 16.63 -61.98
CA PRO A 329 -9.22 17.95 -62.48
C PRO A 329 -8.04 18.79 -63.13
N LYS A 330 -8.37 19.95 -63.73
CA LYS A 330 -7.46 21.06 -64.20
C LYS A 330 -6.69 20.83 -65.53
N GLU A 331 -6.51 21.91 -66.32
CA GLU A 331 -5.24 22.24 -67.02
C GLU A 331 -5.17 23.68 -67.60
N GLU A 332 -6.21 24.14 -68.30
CA GLU A 332 -6.04 25.12 -69.41
C GLU A 332 -5.54 26.54 -69.11
N LEU A 333 -5.31 26.94 -67.85
CA LEU A 333 -4.58 28.18 -67.53
C LEU A 333 -3.12 28.17 -68.04
N ILE A 334 -2.65 27.02 -68.53
CA ILE A 334 -1.32 26.79 -69.13
C ILE A 334 -1.27 27.16 -70.62
N LEU A 335 -2.39 27.06 -71.38
CA LEU A 335 -2.36 27.13 -72.85
C LEU A 335 -2.28 28.54 -73.45
N GLU A 336 -2.70 29.56 -72.71
CA GLU A 336 -2.70 30.95 -73.21
C GLU A 336 -1.28 31.49 -73.46
N LYS A 337 -0.28 31.00 -72.71
CA LYS A 337 1.12 31.46 -72.80
C LYS A 337 1.94 30.86 -73.94
N LEU A 338 1.47 29.81 -74.63
CA LEU A 338 2.26 29.13 -75.67
C LEU A 338 2.19 29.79 -77.06
N ARG A 339 1.17 30.62 -77.32
CA ARG A 339 0.82 31.14 -78.66
C ARG A 339 1.62 32.37 -79.13
N GLU A 340 2.59 32.84 -78.34
CA GLU A 340 3.36 34.05 -78.65
C GLU A 340 4.74 33.77 -79.28
N VAL A 341 5.36 32.62 -79.01
CA VAL A 341 6.75 32.34 -79.41
C VAL A 341 6.89 31.93 -80.88
N CYS A 342 6.02 31.06 -81.39
CA CYS A 342 6.17 30.39 -82.70
C CYS A 342 6.01 31.28 -83.96
N ARG A 343 6.02 32.60 -83.82
CA ARG A 343 5.70 33.56 -84.90
C ARG A 343 6.93 34.11 -85.65
N ARG A 344 8.14 33.60 -85.41
CA ARG A 344 9.41 34.30 -85.76
C ARG A 344 10.41 33.53 -86.66
N GLU A 345 10.12 32.31 -87.11
CA GLU A 345 11.14 31.41 -87.70
C GLU A 345 10.97 31.09 -89.22
N LYS A 346 9.85 31.50 -89.85
CA LYS A 346 9.45 31.02 -91.19
C LYS A 346 9.99 31.83 -92.39
N SER A 347 11.29 32.17 -92.46
CA SER A 347 11.78 33.13 -93.48
C SER A 347 13.19 32.97 -94.07
N SER A 348 13.77 31.76 -94.16
CA SER A 348 15.22 31.61 -94.45
C SER A 348 15.68 30.56 -95.50
N THR A 349 14.81 29.93 -96.30
CA THR A 349 15.16 28.68 -97.02
C THR A 349 14.85 28.66 -98.53
N ALA A 350 15.43 29.58 -99.33
CA ALA A 350 15.00 29.78 -100.73
C ALA A 350 16.08 29.94 -101.84
N THR A 351 17.39 29.96 -101.55
CA THR A 351 18.39 30.56 -102.48
C THR A 351 19.61 29.67 -102.83
N ALA A 352 19.46 28.35 -103.00
CA ALA A 352 20.59 27.41 -102.96
C ALA A 352 20.87 26.54 -104.22
N ILE A 353 20.11 26.65 -105.32
CA ILE A 353 20.00 25.57 -106.33
C ILE A 353 20.69 25.84 -107.70
N GLU A 354 21.23 27.04 -107.96
CA GLU A 354 21.46 27.51 -109.36
C GLU A 354 22.86 27.22 -109.98
N LEU A 355 23.87 26.75 -109.25
CA LEU A 355 25.29 26.98 -109.63
C LEU A 355 26.07 25.86 -110.37
N GLU A 356 25.56 24.63 -110.53
CA GLU A 356 26.45 23.46 -110.74
C GLU A 356 26.85 23.07 -112.19
N SER A 357 26.27 23.64 -113.27
CA SER A 357 26.17 22.89 -114.55
C SER A 357 27.23 23.09 -115.67
N ARG A 358 28.31 23.88 -115.53
CA ARG A 358 29.03 24.48 -116.70
C ARG A 358 30.54 24.16 -116.91
N LEU A 359 31.12 23.10 -116.34
CA LEU A 359 32.60 23.02 -116.18
C LEU A 359 33.42 22.15 -117.17
N THR A 360 32.82 21.37 -118.10
CA THR A 360 33.38 20.03 -118.42
C THR A 360 34.11 19.73 -119.75
N GLU A 361 34.07 20.53 -120.83
CA GLU A 361 34.29 19.98 -122.19
C GLU A 361 35.67 20.14 -122.89
N VAL A 362 36.48 21.17 -122.63
CA VAL A 362 37.41 21.71 -123.67
C VAL A 362 38.79 21.01 -123.79
N SER A 363 39.19 20.14 -122.86
CA SER A 363 40.62 19.91 -122.54
C SER A 363 41.39 18.80 -123.32
N GLN A 364 40.98 18.35 -124.51
CA GLN A 364 41.32 16.97 -124.94
C GLN A 364 42.43 16.70 -126.00
N GLU A 365 42.57 17.44 -127.10
CA GLU A 365 43.05 16.80 -128.36
C GLU A 365 44.55 16.91 -128.72
N LEU A 366 45.28 17.95 -128.28
CA LEU A 366 46.56 18.36 -128.92
C LEU A 366 47.82 17.51 -128.58
N ALA A 367 47.74 16.52 -127.68
CA ALA A 367 48.93 15.90 -127.07
C ALA A 367 49.75 14.93 -127.97
N LYS A 368 49.13 14.34 -128.99
CA LYS A 368 49.30 12.91 -129.35
C LYS A 368 50.55 12.50 -130.17
N GLN A 369 51.44 13.40 -130.60
CA GLN A 369 52.41 13.06 -131.68
C GLN A 369 53.90 13.24 -131.35
N THR A 370 54.27 14.11 -130.40
CA THR A 370 55.68 14.25 -129.96
C THR A 370 56.13 13.18 -128.95
N GLU A 371 55.27 12.21 -128.67
CA GLU A 371 55.51 11.11 -127.73
C GLU A 371 56.37 10.00 -128.40
N LEU A 372 55.95 9.55 -129.59
CA LEU A 372 56.39 8.33 -130.29
C LEU A 372 57.90 8.07 -130.38
N GLN A 373 58.75 9.10 -130.50
CA GLN A 373 60.20 8.91 -130.62
C GLN A 373 60.94 8.98 -129.27
N ARG A 374 60.42 9.72 -128.27
CA ARG A 374 60.92 9.60 -126.89
C ARG A 374 60.60 8.22 -126.31
N GLU A 375 59.45 7.67 -126.68
CA GLU A 375 59.05 6.32 -126.28
C GLU A 375 60.06 5.23 -126.70
N ALA A 376 60.87 5.42 -127.75
CA ALA A 376 61.81 4.40 -128.21
C ALA A 376 63.00 4.23 -127.24
N GLU A 377 63.70 5.31 -126.93
CA GLU A 377 64.81 5.32 -125.96
C GLU A 377 64.28 5.09 -124.53
N HIS A 378 63.09 5.61 -124.23
CA HIS A 378 62.37 5.29 -122.99
C HIS A 378 62.10 3.78 -122.89
N ARG A 379 61.63 3.10 -123.95
CA ARG A 379 61.39 1.64 -123.92
C ARG A 379 62.64 0.84 -123.56
N GLU A 380 63.82 1.21 -124.06
CA GLU A 380 65.05 0.49 -123.74
C GLU A 380 65.46 0.69 -122.27
N GLN A 381 65.51 1.94 -121.80
CA GLN A 381 65.79 2.25 -120.38
C GLN A 381 64.72 1.66 -119.45
N GLN A 382 63.46 1.62 -119.88
CA GLN A 382 62.32 1.01 -119.18
C GLN A 382 62.43 -0.51 -119.14
N ILE A 383 62.96 -1.18 -120.18
CA ILE A 383 63.23 -2.62 -120.15
C ILE A 383 64.37 -2.91 -119.17
N GLN A 384 65.48 -2.15 -119.22
CA GLN A 384 66.62 -2.37 -118.33
C GLN A 384 66.26 -2.09 -116.85
N SER A 385 65.54 -0.99 -116.57
CA SER A 385 65.05 -0.69 -115.22
C SER A 385 63.99 -1.69 -114.76
N ARG A 386 63.14 -2.22 -115.65
CA ARG A 386 62.18 -3.28 -115.30
C ARG A 386 62.87 -4.62 -115.03
N CYS A 387 63.97 -4.96 -115.70
CA CYS A 387 64.77 -6.13 -115.34
C CYS A 387 65.35 -5.98 -113.92
N GLN A 388 65.95 -4.84 -113.60
CA GLN A 388 66.46 -4.54 -112.26
C GLN A 388 65.34 -4.50 -111.19
N SER A 389 64.16 -3.99 -111.55
CA SER A 389 62.96 -4.04 -110.70
C SER A 389 62.55 -5.49 -110.41
N VAL A 390 62.43 -6.33 -111.45
CA VAL A 390 62.06 -7.75 -111.30
C VAL A 390 63.09 -8.54 -110.50
N GLU A 391 64.39 -8.23 -110.61
CA GLU A 391 65.45 -8.83 -109.77
C GLU A 391 65.31 -8.40 -108.29
N ALA A 392 65.03 -7.13 -108.02
CA ALA A 392 64.76 -6.63 -106.67
C ALA A 392 63.44 -7.16 -106.09
N GLU A 393 62.39 -7.29 -106.91
CA GLU A 393 61.11 -7.92 -106.58
C GLU A 393 61.29 -9.40 -106.25
N LEU A 394 62.15 -10.13 -106.97
CA LEU A 394 62.46 -11.53 -106.68
C LEU A 394 63.20 -11.68 -105.34
N LEU A 395 64.20 -10.84 -105.08
CA LEU A 395 64.97 -10.85 -103.82
C LEU A 395 64.10 -10.47 -102.62
N THR A 396 63.28 -9.42 -102.73
CA THR A 396 62.33 -9.03 -101.68
C THR A 396 61.24 -10.08 -101.48
N THR A 397 60.75 -10.73 -102.54
CA THR A 397 59.83 -11.89 -102.44
C THR A 397 60.47 -13.06 -101.69
N GLY A 398 61.78 -13.30 -101.87
CA GLY A 398 62.54 -14.27 -101.08
C GLY A 398 62.52 -13.96 -99.58
N VAL A 399 62.92 -12.74 -99.21
CA VAL A 399 62.93 -12.28 -97.81
C VAL A 399 61.52 -12.33 -97.20
N ASN A 400 60.49 -11.90 -97.94
CA ASN A 400 59.09 -11.95 -97.50
C ASN A 400 58.62 -13.40 -97.25
N LYS A 401 59.02 -14.36 -98.10
CA LYS A 401 58.70 -15.78 -97.93
C LYS A 401 59.35 -16.38 -96.68
N ASP A 402 60.60 -16.02 -96.38
CA ASP A 402 61.29 -16.49 -95.19
C ASP A 402 60.71 -15.86 -93.91
N GLY A 403 60.29 -14.58 -93.97
CA GLY A 403 59.51 -13.94 -92.91
C GLY A 403 58.19 -14.67 -92.61
N LEU A 404 57.38 -14.94 -93.63
CA LEU A 404 56.13 -15.72 -93.50
C LEU A 404 56.37 -17.14 -92.96
N SER A 405 57.50 -17.77 -93.31
CA SER A 405 57.91 -19.06 -92.77
C SER A 405 58.25 -18.98 -91.27
N GLN A 406 58.96 -17.93 -90.86
CA GLN A 406 59.28 -17.66 -89.46
C GLN A 406 58.02 -17.37 -88.63
N GLU A 407 57.12 -16.53 -89.12
CA GLU A 407 55.82 -16.23 -88.50
C GLU A 407 54.99 -17.50 -88.32
N LYS A 408 54.87 -18.32 -89.37
CA LYS A 408 54.17 -19.62 -89.29
C LYS A 408 54.73 -20.52 -88.19
N GLN A 409 56.06 -20.54 -88.01
CA GLN A 409 56.67 -21.31 -86.93
C GLN A 409 56.39 -20.73 -85.53
N GLN A 410 56.27 -19.40 -85.40
CA GLN A 410 55.86 -18.76 -84.14
C GLN A 410 54.40 -19.07 -83.81
N TYR A 411 53.49 -18.99 -84.79
CA TYR A 411 52.08 -19.34 -84.61
C TYR A 411 51.87 -20.81 -84.22
N LEU A 412 52.61 -21.75 -84.81
CA LEU A 412 52.56 -23.17 -84.41
C LEU A 412 52.95 -23.36 -82.94
N LYS A 413 54.06 -22.75 -82.50
CA LYS A 413 54.53 -22.79 -81.09
C LYS A 413 53.57 -22.10 -80.12
N PHE A 414 52.76 -21.16 -80.60
CA PHE A 414 51.69 -20.53 -79.80
C PHE A 414 50.49 -21.50 -79.64
N LEU A 415 50.03 -22.14 -80.72
CA LEU A 415 48.93 -23.10 -80.67
C LEU A 415 49.25 -24.34 -79.82
N GLU A 416 50.52 -24.78 -79.81
CA GLU A 416 50.99 -25.87 -78.93
C GLU A 416 50.83 -25.48 -77.45
N LYS A 417 51.36 -24.32 -77.04
CA LYS A 417 51.19 -23.79 -75.68
C LYS A 417 49.73 -23.51 -75.31
N LEU A 418 48.89 -23.13 -76.27
CA LEU A 418 47.46 -22.93 -76.02
C LEU A 418 46.75 -24.28 -75.84
N SER A 419 47.15 -25.31 -76.57
CA SER A 419 46.67 -26.69 -76.41
C SER A 419 47.05 -27.27 -75.04
N GLU A 420 48.27 -26.97 -74.53
CA GLU A 420 48.70 -27.26 -73.16
C GLU A 420 47.79 -26.58 -72.12
N LYS A 421 47.57 -25.27 -72.23
CA LYS A 421 46.72 -24.54 -71.28
C LYS A 421 45.26 -25.01 -71.28
N MET A 422 44.75 -25.45 -72.43
CA MET A 422 43.42 -26.04 -72.58
C MET A 422 43.35 -27.54 -72.19
N LYS A 423 44.49 -28.17 -71.92
CA LYS A 423 44.68 -29.61 -71.62
C LYS A 423 44.11 -30.53 -72.71
N ILE A 424 44.48 -30.26 -73.96
CA ILE A 424 44.10 -31.05 -75.15
C ILE A 424 45.33 -31.49 -75.97
N GLU A 425 46.52 -31.47 -75.36
CA GLU A 425 47.81 -31.84 -75.95
C GLU A 425 47.76 -33.12 -76.80
N HIS A 426 47.28 -34.22 -76.21
CA HIS A 426 47.17 -35.54 -76.84
C HIS A 426 46.13 -35.63 -77.96
N ILE A 427 45.30 -34.60 -78.14
CA ILE A 427 44.35 -34.47 -79.25
C ILE A 427 44.98 -33.54 -80.31
N ALA A 428 45.67 -32.49 -79.88
CA ALA A 428 46.32 -31.55 -80.77
C ALA A 428 47.49 -32.17 -81.55
N THR A 429 48.26 -33.12 -80.98
CA THR A 429 49.38 -33.79 -81.67
C THR A 429 48.98 -34.34 -83.04
N ASP A 430 47.83 -34.99 -83.09
CA ASP A 430 47.37 -35.79 -84.24
C ASP A 430 46.52 -34.97 -85.23
N LEU A 431 46.18 -33.73 -84.86
CA LEU A 431 45.39 -32.81 -85.68
C LEU A 431 46.26 -31.83 -86.48
N GLY A 432 45.85 -31.56 -87.72
CA GLY A 432 46.37 -30.49 -88.55
C GLY A 432 46.05 -29.10 -88.00
N PHE A 433 46.78 -28.08 -88.49
CA PHE A 433 46.76 -26.70 -87.98
C PHE A 433 45.34 -26.15 -87.73
N ASP A 434 44.45 -26.24 -88.73
CA ASP A 434 43.10 -25.69 -88.66
C ASP A 434 42.24 -26.44 -87.64
N MET A 435 42.36 -27.77 -87.58
CA MET A 435 41.62 -28.59 -86.62
C MET A 435 42.12 -28.42 -85.17
N ARG A 436 43.39 -28.05 -84.94
CA ARG A 436 43.87 -27.67 -83.60
C ARG A 436 43.14 -26.42 -83.08
N LEU A 437 42.87 -25.44 -83.95
CA LEU A 437 42.15 -24.23 -83.57
C LEU A 437 40.68 -24.55 -83.21
N GLU A 438 39.99 -25.35 -84.01
CA GLU A 438 38.62 -25.81 -83.69
C GLU A 438 38.55 -26.61 -82.38
N ALA A 439 39.54 -27.47 -82.12
CA ALA A 439 39.63 -28.21 -80.85
C ALA A 439 39.85 -27.28 -79.64
N ILE A 440 40.66 -26.23 -79.79
CA ILE A 440 40.85 -25.18 -78.76
C ILE A 440 39.54 -24.42 -78.52
N LEU A 441 38.82 -24.03 -79.57
CA LEU A 441 37.56 -23.29 -79.47
C LEU A 441 36.47 -24.14 -78.80
N ALA A 442 36.24 -25.37 -79.27
CA ALA A 442 35.27 -26.29 -78.68
C ALA A 442 35.57 -26.60 -77.19
N ARG A 443 36.86 -26.63 -76.82
CA ARG A 443 37.29 -26.81 -75.42
C ARG A 443 37.03 -25.57 -74.57
N ALA A 444 37.25 -24.36 -75.07
CA ALA A 444 36.90 -23.13 -74.38
C ALA A 444 35.38 -23.05 -74.14
N ASP A 445 34.59 -23.35 -75.18
CA ASP A 445 33.13 -23.40 -75.13
C ASP A 445 32.61 -24.42 -74.10
N GLN A 446 33.26 -25.59 -73.99
CA GLN A 446 32.96 -26.59 -72.97
C GLN A 446 33.22 -26.07 -71.56
N LEU A 447 34.34 -25.40 -71.32
CA LEU A 447 34.70 -24.85 -70.01
C LEU A 447 33.73 -23.74 -69.58
N THR A 448 33.40 -22.81 -70.48
CA THR A 448 32.41 -21.75 -70.21
C THR A 448 31.02 -22.32 -69.89
N ARG A 449 30.60 -23.41 -70.56
CA ARG A 449 29.34 -24.11 -70.22
C ARG A 449 29.40 -24.77 -68.83
N GLN A 450 30.53 -25.39 -68.46
CA GLN A 450 30.73 -26.02 -67.15
C GLN A 450 30.72 -24.98 -66.00
N GLU A 451 31.42 -23.86 -66.18
CA GLU A 451 31.38 -22.72 -65.25
C GLU A 451 29.95 -22.14 -65.14
N GLY A 452 29.25 -22.02 -66.27
CA GLY A 452 27.84 -21.59 -66.30
C GLY A 452 26.92 -22.51 -65.48
N THR A 453 27.04 -23.83 -65.62
CA THR A 453 26.26 -24.80 -64.81
C THR A 453 26.61 -24.71 -63.33
N ALA A 454 27.89 -24.66 -62.98
CA ALA A 454 28.33 -24.55 -61.58
C ALA A 454 27.88 -23.22 -60.94
N LEU A 455 27.82 -22.12 -61.70
CA LEU A 455 27.31 -20.83 -61.24
C LEU A 455 25.80 -20.89 -60.98
N VAL A 456 25.02 -21.58 -61.82
CA VAL A 456 23.57 -21.78 -61.62
C VAL A 456 23.30 -22.64 -60.39
N GLU A 457 24.05 -23.74 -60.20
CA GLU A 457 23.94 -24.62 -59.02
C GLU A 457 24.30 -23.89 -57.72
N ASN A 458 25.40 -23.12 -57.71
CA ASN A 458 25.74 -22.27 -56.57
C ASN A 458 24.66 -21.21 -56.29
N LYS A 459 24.06 -20.61 -57.33
CA LYS A 459 22.99 -19.62 -57.19
C LYS A 459 21.70 -20.22 -56.62
N THR A 460 21.32 -21.44 -57.00
CA THR A 460 20.15 -22.13 -56.42
C THR A 460 20.42 -22.62 -55.00
N LEU A 461 21.63 -23.12 -54.72
CA LEU A 461 22.07 -23.49 -53.37
C LEU A 461 22.02 -22.27 -52.42
N VAL A 462 22.64 -21.15 -52.80
CA VAL A 462 22.62 -19.89 -52.04
C VAL A 462 21.19 -19.38 -51.83
N TYR A 463 20.31 -19.48 -52.84
CA TYR A 463 18.89 -19.14 -52.67
C TYR A 463 18.19 -20.05 -51.65
N SER A 464 18.43 -21.37 -51.71
CA SER A 464 17.85 -22.34 -50.77
C SER A 464 18.32 -22.13 -49.33
N LEU A 465 19.60 -21.80 -49.12
CA LEU A 465 20.16 -21.46 -47.82
C LEU A 465 19.60 -20.14 -47.31
N ARG A 466 19.50 -19.12 -48.17
CA ARG A 466 18.90 -17.82 -47.81
C ARG A 466 17.41 -17.93 -47.48
N LYS A 467 16.69 -18.89 -48.07
CA LYS A 467 15.32 -19.26 -47.67
C LYS A 467 15.31 -19.92 -46.27
N LYS A 468 16.11 -20.96 -46.05
CA LYS A 468 16.21 -21.65 -44.74
C LYS A 468 16.59 -20.70 -43.60
N VAL A 469 17.50 -19.76 -43.83
CA VAL A 469 17.89 -18.73 -42.83
C VAL A 469 16.73 -17.79 -42.50
N LYS A 470 15.90 -17.40 -43.48
CA LYS A 470 14.68 -16.61 -43.20
C LYS A 470 13.67 -17.41 -42.38
N GLU A 471 13.44 -18.68 -42.73
CA GLU A 471 12.52 -19.57 -42.02
C GLU A 471 12.97 -19.81 -40.57
N GLN A 472 14.27 -20.08 -40.37
CA GLN A 472 14.88 -20.21 -39.03
C GLN A 472 14.80 -18.92 -38.22
N LYS A 473 14.99 -17.75 -38.85
CA LYS A 473 14.85 -16.45 -38.17
C LYS A 473 13.41 -16.21 -37.67
N VAL A 474 12.40 -16.43 -38.51
CA VAL A 474 10.99 -16.29 -38.09
C VAL A 474 10.62 -17.30 -36.99
N MET A 475 11.14 -18.53 -37.07
CA MET A 475 10.98 -19.55 -36.02
C MET A 475 11.68 -19.19 -34.70
N LEU A 476 12.76 -18.41 -34.75
CA LEU A 476 13.44 -17.88 -33.55
C LEU A 476 12.63 -16.71 -32.95
N GLU A 477 12.25 -15.72 -33.76
CA GLU A 477 11.43 -14.58 -33.34
C GLU A 477 10.09 -15.03 -32.70
N SER A 478 9.47 -16.08 -33.24
CA SER A 478 8.26 -16.68 -32.65
C SER A 478 8.51 -17.39 -31.31
N LYS A 479 9.73 -17.91 -31.07
CA LYS A 479 10.10 -18.53 -29.78
C LYS A 479 10.47 -17.47 -28.75
N ASP A 480 11.16 -16.41 -29.15
CA ASP A 480 11.51 -15.30 -28.27
C ASP A 480 10.23 -14.61 -27.74
N LEU A 481 9.25 -14.37 -28.62
CA LEU A 481 7.93 -13.85 -28.21
C LEU A 481 7.22 -14.76 -27.19
N HIS A 482 7.33 -16.09 -27.35
CA HIS A 482 6.77 -17.05 -26.39
C HIS A 482 7.53 -17.03 -25.05
N MET A 483 8.87 -16.96 -25.08
CA MET A 483 9.70 -16.82 -23.89
C MET A 483 9.38 -15.53 -23.13
N ASP A 484 9.16 -14.41 -23.82
CA ASP A 484 8.76 -13.15 -23.19
C ASP A 484 7.34 -13.16 -22.63
N LEU A 485 6.44 -13.97 -23.21
CA LEU A 485 5.10 -14.19 -22.64
C LEU A 485 5.18 -15.07 -21.38
N LEU A 486 6.02 -16.10 -21.36
CA LEU A 486 6.31 -16.90 -20.17
C LEU A 486 6.99 -16.06 -19.07
N ARG A 487 8.01 -15.25 -19.39
CA ARG A 487 8.67 -14.31 -18.47
C ARG A 487 7.66 -13.37 -17.82
N ARG A 488 6.76 -12.76 -18.61
CA ARG A 488 5.66 -11.93 -18.09
C ARG A 488 4.71 -12.71 -17.19
N LYS A 489 4.36 -13.96 -17.53
CA LYS A 489 3.48 -14.77 -16.69
C LYS A 489 4.12 -15.18 -15.36
N VAL A 490 5.43 -15.47 -15.33
CA VAL A 490 6.18 -15.69 -14.10
C VAL A 490 6.23 -14.43 -13.24
N ALA A 491 6.57 -13.27 -13.82
CA ALA A 491 6.59 -12.00 -13.11
C ALA A 491 5.24 -11.64 -12.47
N GLN A 492 4.13 -11.89 -13.18
CA GLN A 492 2.78 -11.73 -12.62
C GLN A 492 2.53 -12.70 -11.45
N LEU A 493 2.89 -13.98 -11.57
CA LEU A 493 2.69 -14.97 -10.51
C LEU A 493 3.52 -14.67 -9.26
N ASP A 494 4.72 -14.09 -9.41
CA ASP A 494 5.50 -13.62 -8.27
C ASP A 494 4.89 -12.37 -7.62
N GLU A 495 4.27 -11.46 -8.38
CA GLU A 495 3.55 -10.30 -7.79
C GLU A 495 2.23 -10.73 -7.11
N ASP A 496 1.48 -11.65 -7.73
CA ASP A 496 0.31 -12.31 -7.12
C ASP A 496 0.70 -13.02 -5.80
N LYS A 497 1.95 -13.49 -5.68
CA LYS A 497 2.50 -14.11 -4.48
C LYS A 497 2.95 -13.07 -3.44
N ARG A 498 3.67 -12.01 -3.84
CA ARG A 498 4.09 -10.90 -2.95
C ARG A 498 2.88 -10.23 -2.30
N SER A 499 1.88 -9.87 -3.09
CA SER A 499 0.64 -9.25 -2.62
C SER A 499 -0.13 -10.15 -1.65
N ARG A 500 -0.24 -11.46 -1.91
CA ARG A 500 -0.82 -12.43 -0.96
C ARG A 500 -0.03 -12.52 0.35
N SER A 501 1.30 -12.48 0.30
CA SER A 501 2.13 -12.45 1.51
C SER A 501 1.97 -11.16 2.31
N ALA A 502 1.88 -9.99 1.65
CA ALA A 502 1.61 -8.71 2.31
C ALA A 502 0.24 -8.73 3.02
N LEU A 503 -0.81 -9.17 2.33
CA LEU A 503 -2.16 -9.33 2.89
C LEU A 503 -2.21 -10.35 4.05
N ALA A 504 -1.30 -11.32 4.12
CA ALA A 504 -1.18 -12.21 5.26
C ALA A 504 -0.58 -11.50 6.49
N VAL A 505 0.48 -10.71 6.30
CA VAL A 505 1.10 -9.92 7.38
C VAL A 505 0.13 -8.86 7.92
N GLU A 506 -0.59 -8.13 7.06
CA GLU A 506 -1.61 -7.18 7.49
C GLU A 506 -2.72 -7.85 8.32
N ARG A 507 -3.14 -9.06 7.95
CA ARG A 507 -4.09 -9.85 8.75
C ARG A 507 -3.50 -10.26 10.09
N GLU A 508 -2.24 -10.66 10.16
CA GLU A 508 -1.56 -10.99 11.42
C GLU A 508 -1.49 -9.77 12.34
N ASP A 509 -1.13 -8.59 11.85
CA ASP A 509 -1.13 -7.34 12.60
C ASP A 509 -2.55 -6.93 13.07
N VAL A 510 -3.57 -7.12 12.24
CA VAL A 510 -4.98 -6.91 12.64
C VAL A 510 -5.42 -7.91 13.72
N THR A 511 -4.95 -9.16 13.69
CA THR A 511 -5.25 -10.11 14.79
C THR A 511 -4.45 -9.79 16.06
N LEU A 512 -3.22 -9.29 15.96
CA LEU A 512 -2.40 -8.87 17.09
C LEU A 512 -2.95 -7.63 17.77
N THR A 513 -3.42 -6.64 17.01
CA THR A 513 -4.08 -5.44 17.54
C THR A 513 -5.42 -5.78 18.18
N ASN A 514 -6.25 -6.63 17.55
CA ASN A 514 -7.47 -7.15 18.19
C ASN A 514 -7.17 -7.90 19.51
N ARG A 515 -6.15 -8.77 19.56
CA ARG A 515 -5.72 -9.45 20.79
C ARG A 515 -5.25 -8.47 21.89
N LYS A 516 -4.61 -7.36 21.52
CA LYS A 516 -4.22 -6.29 22.46
C LYS A 516 -5.44 -5.51 22.98
N LEU A 517 -6.40 -5.19 22.12
CA LEU A 517 -7.65 -4.51 22.50
C LEU A 517 -8.52 -5.40 23.39
N GLN A 518 -8.69 -6.67 23.05
CA GLN A 518 -9.41 -7.67 23.85
C GLN A 518 -8.87 -7.76 25.28
N LYS A 519 -7.54 -7.86 25.45
CA LYS A 519 -6.89 -7.81 26.77
C LYS A 519 -7.08 -6.49 27.53
N LYS A 520 -7.37 -5.38 26.84
CA LYS A 520 -7.72 -4.10 27.48
C LYS A 520 -9.19 -4.08 27.91
N VAL A 521 -10.09 -4.66 27.11
CA VAL A 521 -11.51 -4.85 27.48
C VAL A 521 -11.63 -5.74 28.72
N GLU A 522 -10.90 -6.86 28.76
CA GLU A 522 -10.88 -7.79 29.90
C GLU A 522 -10.45 -7.11 31.21
N ARG A 523 -9.40 -6.27 31.16
CA ARG A 523 -8.94 -5.48 32.31
C ARG A 523 -10.00 -4.46 32.77
N LEU A 524 -10.56 -3.69 31.83
CA LEU A 524 -11.60 -2.72 32.13
C LEU A 524 -12.88 -3.38 32.69
N GLN A 525 -13.22 -4.58 32.23
CA GLN A 525 -14.31 -5.38 32.81
C GLN A 525 -13.99 -5.85 34.24
N ALA A 526 -12.76 -6.26 34.52
CA ALA A 526 -12.32 -6.63 35.86
C ALA A 526 -12.35 -5.42 36.82
N GLU A 527 -11.77 -4.28 36.43
CA GLU A 527 -11.82 -3.02 37.17
C GLU A 527 -13.28 -2.59 37.45
N LEU A 528 -14.14 -2.63 36.44
CA LEU A 528 -15.56 -2.28 36.57
C LEU A 528 -16.32 -3.27 37.48
N SER A 529 -15.93 -4.54 37.52
CA SER A 529 -16.50 -5.53 38.45
C SER A 529 -16.12 -5.23 39.92
N VAL A 530 -14.87 -4.84 40.18
CA VAL A 530 -14.40 -4.42 41.52
C VAL A 530 -15.11 -3.14 41.96
N MET A 531 -15.24 -2.15 41.07
CA MET A 531 -15.96 -0.91 41.36
C MET A 531 -17.46 -1.14 41.61
N ARG A 532 -18.08 -2.12 40.93
CA ARG A 532 -19.45 -2.58 41.24
C ARG A 532 -19.55 -3.21 42.62
N PHE A 533 -18.60 -4.09 42.97
CA PHE A 533 -18.56 -4.74 44.29
C PHE A 533 -18.44 -3.72 45.43
N SER A 534 -17.50 -2.78 45.31
CA SER A 534 -17.34 -1.67 46.28
C SER A 534 -18.61 -0.80 46.35
N ASN A 535 -19.29 -0.54 45.23
CA ASN A 535 -20.55 0.20 45.23
C ASN A 535 -21.69 -0.55 45.94
N THR A 536 -21.75 -1.89 45.85
CA THR A 536 -22.71 -2.70 46.62
C THR A 536 -22.35 -2.79 48.10
N GLU A 537 -21.07 -2.84 48.45
CA GLU A 537 -20.59 -2.85 49.83
C GLU A 537 -20.88 -1.51 50.54
N LEU A 538 -20.59 -0.38 49.89
CA LEU A 538 -20.94 0.96 50.39
C LEU A 538 -22.46 1.14 50.56
N LYS A 539 -23.28 0.49 49.71
CA LYS A 539 -24.75 0.49 49.87
C LYS A 539 -25.21 -0.33 51.08
N ALA A 540 -24.54 -1.45 51.39
CA ALA A 540 -24.80 -2.22 52.60
C ALA A 540 -24.42 -1.42 53.85
N GLN A 541 -23.20 -0.87 53.90
CA GLN A 541 -22.75 0.00 55.00
C GLN A 541 -23.67 1.22 55.21
N LEU A 542 -24.22 1.79 54.14
CA LEU A 542 -25.22 2.87 54.22
C LEU A 542 -26.57 2.39 54.79
N ALA A 543 -27.00 1.16 54.47
CA ALA A 543 -28.19 0.56 55.07
C ALA A 543 -27.99 0.31 56.58
N ASP A 544 -26.87 -0.31 56.97
CA ASP A 544 -26.49 -0.55 58.37
C ASP A 544 -26.42 0.76 59.18
N THR A 545 -25.86 1.82 58.57
CA THR A 545 -25.80 3.16 59.15
C THR A 545 -27.18 3.77 59.35
N ASN A 546 -28.12 3.54 58.43
CA ASN A 546 -29.51 3.98 58.58
C ASN A 546 -30.26 3.18 59.66
N GLU A 547 -30.04 1.87 59.78
CA GLU A 547 -30.60 1.05 60.86
C GLU A 547 -30.06 1.46 62.25
N LEU A 548 -28.76 1.76 62.34
CA LEU A 548 -28.15 2.38 63.53
C LEU A 548 -28.77 3.74 63.85
N LYS A 549 -28.99 4.60 62.85
CA LYS A 549 -29.65 5.90 63.03
C LYS A 549 -31.09 5.76 63.54
N ILE A 550 -31.84 4.77 63.05
CA ILE A 550 -33.19 4.44 63.55
C ILE A 550 -33.10 3.99 65.01
N ARG A 551 -32.23 3.03 65.36
CA ARG A 551 -32.02 2.59 66.75
C ARG A 551 -31.64 3.73 67.69
N VAL A 552 -30.78 4.66 67.25
CA VAL A 552 -30.41 5.86 68.03
C VAL A 552 -31.60 6.82 68.21
N MET A 553 -32.47 6.98 67.22
CA MET A 553 -33.72 7.76 67.35
C MET A 553 -34.70 7.10 68.32
N GLU A 554 -34.86 5.77 68.28
CA GLU A 554 -35.71 5.01 69.21
C GLU A 554 -35.19 5.10 70.65
N GLN A 555 -33.88 4.94 70.85
CA GLN A 555 -33.23 5.14 72.14
C GLN A 555 -33.41 6.57 72.65
N LYS A 556 -33.26 7.59 71.79
CA LYS A 556 -33.52 9.00 72.16
C LYS A 556 -34.97 9.20 72.60
N GLN A 557 -35.95 8.64 71.90
CA GLN A 557 -37.35 8.70 72.33
C GLN A 557 -37.61 7.96 73.65
N ALA A 558 -36.93 6.83 73.89
CA ALA A 558 -37.03 6.09 75.15
C ALA A 558 -36.45 6.91 76.32
N ILE A 559 -35.28 7.51 76.14
CA ILE A 559 -34.65 8.42 77.10
C ILE A 559 -35.55 9.63 77.37
N GLU A 560 -36.17 10.22 76.34
CA GLU A 560 -37.07 11.37 76.52
C GLU A 560 -38.35 10.99 77.30
N LYS A 561 -38.92 9.80 77.05
CA LYS A 561 -40.04 9.24 77.84
C LYS A 561 -39.61 8.99 79.30
N GLN A 562 -38.43 8.42 79.53
CA GLN A 562 -37.88 8.19 80.86
C GLN A 562 -37.59 9.51 81.60
N SER A 563 -37.04 10.52 80.91
CA SER A 563 -36.79 11.86 81.47
C SER A 563 -38.10 12.56 81.86
N LYS A 564 -39.13 12.50 81.01
CA LYS A 564 -40.47 13.00 81.35
C LYS A 564 -41.06 12.27 82.57
N SER A 565 -40.89 10.95 82.65
CA SER A 565 -41.29 10.15 83.82
C SER A 565 -40.54 10.58 85.09
N LEU A 566 -39.21 10.68 85.05
CA LEU A 566 -38.36 11.18 86.13
C LEU A 566 -38.81 12.57 86.62
N GLY A 567 -39.03 13.52 85.70
CA GLY A 567 -39.52 14.85 86.07
C GLY A 567 -40.92 14.85 86.71
N THR A 568 -41.78 13.86 86.45
CA THR A 568 -43.02 13.68 87.22
C THR A 568 -42.78 13.02 88.57
N LEU A 569 -41.84 12.09 88.66
CA LEU A 569 -41.44 11.42 89.90
C LEU A 569 -40.80 12.42 90.88
N GLU A 570 -39.92 13.31 90.40
CA GLU A 570 -39.32 14.40 91.17
C GLU A 570 -40.37 15.41 91.65
N LYS A 571 -41.31 15.82 90.79
CA LYS A 571 -42.45 16.67 91.19
C LYS A 571 -43.32 16.00 92.26
N ASN A 572 -43.45 14.68 92.23
CA ASN A 572 -44.19 13.94 93.25
C ASN A 572 -43.36 13.74 94.54
N LYS A 573 -42.04 13.48 94.44
CA LYS A 573 -41.11 13.50 95.58
C LYS A 573 -41.20 14.84 96.30
N ALA A 574 -41.06 15.97 95.58
CA ALA A 574 -41.11 17.31 96.17
C ALA A 574 -42.47 17.62 96.85
N LYS A 575 -43.59 17.07 96.36
CA LYS A 575 -44.89 17.14 97.06
C LYS A 575 -44.91 16.31 98.34
N VAL A 576 -44.37 15.09 98.32
CA VAL A 576 -44.28 14.21 99.50
C VAL A 576 -43.32 14.79 100.54
N GLU A 577 -42.18 15.33 100.11
CA GLU A 577 -41.16 15.98 100.92
C GLU A 577 -41.70 17.26 101.59
N LYS A 578 -42.49 18.07 100.88
CA LYS A 578 -43.26 19.17 101.48
C LYS A 578 -44.26 18.69 102.53
N LYS A 579 -45.05 17.65 102.25
CA LYS A 579 -46.00 17.05 103.21
C LYS A 579 -45.30 16.47 104.44
N LEU A 580 -44.16 15.81 104.26
CA LEU A 580 -43.35 15.25 105.33
C LEU A 580 -42.79 16.35 106.22
N ASN A 581 -42.34 17.46 105.63
CA ASN A 581 -41.86 18.62 106.38
C ASN A 581 -42.98 19.30 107.17
N THR A 582 -44.20 19.45 106.62
CA THR A 582 -45.34 19.98 107.41
C THR A 582 -45.70 19.06 108.57
N VAL A 583 -45.82 17.74 108.34
CA VAL A 583 -46.09 16.76 109.41
C VAL A 583 -44.98 16.75 110.47
N LYS A 584 -43.71 16.90 110.05
CA LYS A 584 -42.57 17.03 110.98
C LYS A 584 -42.69 18.29 111.86
N THR A 585 -43.06 19.44 111.29
CA THR A 585 -43.28 20.66 112.07
C THR A 585 -44.50 20.57 112.97
N GLU A 586 -45.58 19.91 112.54
CA GLU A 586 -46.76 19.64 113.38
C GLU A 586 -46.41 18.75 114.57
N LEU A 587 -45.62 17.69 114.35
CA LEU A 587 -45.14 16.79 115.39
C LEU A 587 -44.21 17.49 116.39
N GLN A 588 -43.27 18.32 115.91
CA GLN A 588 -42.41 19.13 116.79
C GLN A 588 -43.23 20.13 117.62
N ASN A 589 -44.27 20.73 117.03
CA ASN A 589 -45.20 21.62 117.74
C ASN A 589 -46.15 20.86 118.70
N GLN A 590 -46.34 19.55 118.56
CA GLN A 590 -46.99 18.70 119.56
C GLN A 590 -46.03 18.32 120.68
N GLU A 591 -44.79 17.94 120.36
CA GLU A 591 -43.73 17.61 121.33
C GLU A 591 -43.41 18.80 122.26
N LEU A 592 -43.40 20.03 121.73
CA LEU A 592 -43.22 21.24 122.52
C LEU A 592 -44.38 21.46 123.50
N ARG A 593 -45.63 21.40 123.03
CA ARG A 593 -46.83 21.55 123.88
C ARG A 593 -46.89 20.49 124.98
N ALA A 594 -46.59 19.24 124.66
CA ALA A 594 -46.52 18.16 125.64
C ALA A 594 -45.42 18.39 126.71
N ARG A 595 -44.29 19.03 126.36
CA ARG A 595 -43.30 19.47 127.37
C ARG A 595 -43.81 20.60 128.26
N ASP A 596 -44.50 21.59 127.69
CA ASP A 596 -45.03 22.73 128.44
C ASP A 596 -46.14 22.29 129.42
N GLU A 597 -47.05 21.41 128.98
CA GLU A 597 -48.08 20.78 129.80
C GLU A 597 -47.47 19.97 130.97
N LEU A 598 -46.44 19.16 130.69
CA LEU A 598 -45.67 18.43 131.71
C LEU A 598 -44.97 19.38 132.70
N HIS A 599 -44.50 20.54 132.24
CA HIS A 599 -43.90 21.57 133.09
C HIS A 599 -44.93 22.26 134.01
N GLN A 600 -46.15 22.50 133.52
CA GLN A 600 -47.24 23.03 134.35
C GLN A 600 -47.68 22.03 135.42
N ALA A 601 -47.84 20.75 135.05
CA ALA A 601 -48.19 19.68 136.00
C ALA A 601 -47.15 19.53 137.13
N ASN A 602 -45.86 19.55 136.81
CA ASN A 602 -44.79 19.48 137.82
C ASN A 602 -44.75 20.69 138.77
N LYS A 603 -45.09 21.89 138.29
CA LYS A 603 -45.22 23.09 139.14
C LYS A 603 -46.39 22.98 140.11
N LEU A 604 -47.54 22.47 139.65
CA LEU A 604 -48.72 22.25 140.50
C LEU A 604 -48.41 21.22 141.60
N LEU A 605 -47.77 20.09 141.27
CA LEU A 605 -47.34 19.09 142.27
C LEU A 605 -46.41 19.69 143.34
N HIS A 606 -45.44 20.52 142.98
CA HIS A 606 -44.56 21.20 143.95
C HIS A 606 -45.34 22.16 144.86
N SER A 607 -46.34 22.88 144.34
CA SER A 607 -47.17 23.77 145.15
C SER A 607 -48.03 23.01 146.17
N GLN A 608 -48.61 21.87 145.77
CA GLN A 608 -49.41 21.03 146.67
C GLN A 608 -48.56 20.37 147.76
N ALA A 609 -47.36 19.89 147.42
CA ALA A 609 -46.42 19.32 148.38
C ALA A 609 -46.07 20.32 149.51
N GLY A 610 -45.89 21.60 149.19
CA GLY A 610 -45.69 22.66 150.18
C GLY A 610 -46.87 22.81 151.14
N THR A 611 -48.10 22.90 150.61
CA THR A 611 -49.31 23.07 151.44
C THR A 611 -49.57 21.90 152.41
N MET A 612 -49.22 20.67 152.04
CA MET A 612 -49.37 19.51 152.93
C MET A 612 -48.43 19.58 154.15
N ALA A 613 -47.22 20.11 153.99
CA ALA A 613 -46.26 20.25 155.09
C ALA A 613 -46.72 21.26 156.15
N GLU A 614 -47.39 22.35 155.74
CA GLU A 614 -47.93 23.35 156.67
C GLU A 614 -49.11 22.82 157.50
N LEU A 615 -49.97 22.00 156.89
CA LEU A 615 -51.13 21.40 157.57
C LEU A 615 -50.69 20.44 158.69
N ALA A 616 -49.75 19.54 158.40
CA ALA A 616 -49.18 18.63 159.40
C ALA A 616 -48.51 19.37 160.57
N HIS A 617 -47.95 20.56 160.34
CA HIS A 617 -47.35 21.38 161.40
C HIS A 617 -48.38 22.14 162.25
N ARG A 618 -49.59 22.40 161.75
CA ARG A 618 -50.73 22.93 162.54
C ARG A 618 -51.35 21.87 163.43
N GLU A 619 -51.59 20.67 162.90
CA GLU A 619 -52.26 19.57 163.60
C GLU A 619 -51.57 19.22 164.92
N LYS A 620 -50.23 19.09 164.91
CA LYS A 620 -49.43 18.81 166.11
C LYS A 620 -49.66 19.81 167.25
N LYS A 621 -49.75 21.12 166.95
CA LYS A 621 -49.90 22.18 167.96
C LYS A 621 -51.26 22.19 168.65
N LEU A 622 -52.30 21.66 167.99
CA LEU A 622 -53.63 21.51 168.58
C LEU A 622 -53.68 20.34 169.58
N LEU A 623 -52.97 19.25 169.30
CA LEU A 623 -52.90 18.09 170.18
C LEU A 623 -52.19 18.41 171.51
N ASP A 624 -51.08 19.17 171.43
CA ASP A 624 -50.33 19.64 172.60
C ASP A 624 -51.23 20.52 173.53
N PHE A 625 -52.07 21.40 172.95
CA PHE A 625 -52.96 22.27 173.73
C PHE A 625 -54.06 21.52 174.49
N CYS A 626 -54.72 20.54 173.86
CA CYS A 626 -55.77 19.73 174.50
C CYS A 626 -55.25 18.93 175.70
N THR A 627 -53.95 18.58 175.70
CA THR A 627 -53.31 17.84 176.80
C THR A 627 -53.19 18.70 178.07
N VAL A 628 -52.86 20.00 177.92
CA VAL A 628 -52.71 20.93 179.05
C VAL A 628 -54.05 21.25 179.73
N VAL A 629 -55.12 21.44 178.94
CA VAL A 629 -56.46 21.74 179.46
C VAL A 629 -57.02 20.57 180.31
N SER A 630 -56.74 19.32 179.90
CA SER A 630 -57.14 18.13 180.65
C SER A 630 -56.52 18.07 182.06
N GLN A 631 -55.23 18.42 182.18
CA GLN A 631 -54.51 18.41 183.47
C GLN A 631 -55.03 19.47 184.46
N MET A 632 -55.51 20.62 183.97
CA MET A 632 -56.11 21.66 184.84
C MET A 632 -57.52 21.32 185.34
N LEU A 633 -58.20 20.32 184.76
CA LEU A 633 -59.58 19.96 185.09
C LEU A 633 -59.72 18.65 185.89
N GLY A 634 -58.61 17.97 186.21
CA GLY A 634 -58.59 16.86 187.16
C GLY A 634 -59.27 15.58 186.69
N VAL A 635 -59.22 15.25 185.39
CA VAL A 635 -59.79 14.03 184.81
C VAL A 635 -58.82 13.37 183.84
N ASP A 636 -58.24 12.23 184.22
CA ASP A 636 -57.39 11.41 183.36
C ASP A 636 -58.18 10.26 182.70
N MET A 637 -58.56 10.42 181.43
CA MET A 637 -58.98 9.34 180.53
C MET A 637 -58.55 9.65 179.07
N PRO A 638 -58.29 8.65 178.22
CA PRO A 638 -57.63 8.84 176.92
C PRO A 638 -58.42 9.65 175.88
N ALA A 639 -57.66 10.35 175.04
CA ALA A 639 -58.10 11.53 174.28
C ALA A 639 -58.89 11.25 172.98
N THR A 640 -60.03 10.56 173.06
CA THR A 640 -60.98 10.39 171.93
C THR A 640 -62.44 10.71 172.24
N LEU A 641 -62.77 11.20 173.45
CA LEU A 641 -64.16 11.53 173.84
C LEU A 641 -64.31 12.79 174.72
N LEU A 642 -63.40 13.76 174.58
CA LEU A 642 -63.36 14.96 175.44
C LEU A 642 -64.43 16.02 175.13
N ASN A 643 -64.95 16.06 173.90
CA ASN A 643 -65.57 17.28 173.35
C ASN A 643 -67.06 17.49 173.67
N SER A 644 -67.83 16.46 174.05
CA SER A 644 -69.29 16.60 174.23
C SER A 644 -69.75 16.87 175.66
N GLU A 645 -68.95 16.49 176.66
CA GLU A 645 -69.35 16.58 178.08
C GLU A 645 -68.69 17.76 178.80
N ALA A 646 -67.51 18.20 178.34
CA ALA A 646 -66.86 19.44 178.80
C ALA A 646 -67.73 20.68 178.52
N ILE A 647 -68.42 20.70 177.37
CA ILE A 647 -69.35 21.78 177.00
C ILE A 647 -70.52 21.85 178.01
N LYS A 648 -71.20 20.72 178.27
CA LYS A 648 -72.34 20.67 179.20
C LYS A 648 -72.01 21.09 180.63
N ARG A 649 -70.77 20.85 181.09
CA ARG A 649 -70.34 21.28 182.43
C ARG A 649 -69.98 22.76 182.51
N LEU A 650 -69.67 23.40 181.38
CA LEU A 650 -69.51 24.86 181.29
C LEU A 650 -70.86 25.60 181.21
N GLU A 651 -71.88 25.00 180.59
CA GLU A 651 -73.24 25.59 180.46
C GLU A 651 -73.92 25.90 181.81
N VAL A 652 -73.57 25.19 182.89
CA VAL A 652 -74.21 25.34 184.21
C VAL A 652 -73.65 26.53 185.03
N LEU A 653 -72.44 27.01 184.72
CA LEU A 653 -71.74 27.99 185.56
C LEU A 653 -72.00 29.47 185.19
N ILE A 654 -72.79 29.75 184.14
CA ILE A 654 -73.15 31.11 183.71
C ILE A 654 -74.67 31.23 183.49
N HIS A 655 -75.43 31.35 184.58
CA HIS A 655 -76.87 31.61 184.56
C HIS A 655 -77.22 32.87 185.39
N SER A 656 -77.23 34.06 184.78
CA SER A 656 -78.09 35.21 185.19
C SER A 656 -77.89 36.47 184.31
N SER A 657 -78.98 37.23 184.11
CA SER A 657 -79.04 38.68 183.79
C SER A 657 -78.53 39.23 182.43
N HIS A 658 -79.44 39.32 181.44
CA HIS A 658 -79.92 40.53 180.71
C HIS A 658 -78.98 41.70 180.24
N PRO A 659 -79.37 42.54 179.24
CA PRO A 659 -80.21 42.30 178.03
C PRO A 659 -79.86 43.16 176.74
N HIS A 660 -80.58 42.91 175.63
CA HIS A 660 -80.89 43.77 174.42
C HIS A 660 -79.78 44.53 173.60
N PHE A 661 -79.66 44.28 172.27
CA PHE A 661 -80.12 45.13 171.12
C PHE A 661 -79.53 44.65 169.74
N PRO A 662 -80.14 44.95 168.56
CA PRO A 662 -79.59 44.57 167.22
C PRO A 662 -79.23 45.74 166.26
N ILE A 663 -78.34 45.50 165.27
CA ILE A 663 -78.02 46.28 164.05
C ILE A 663 -76.99 45.47 163.20
N ASP A 664 -76.84 45.45 161.86
CA ASP A 664 -77.48 46.02 160.63
C ASP A 664 -76.65 47.02 159.76
N CYS A 665 -76.78 46.92 158.42
CA CYS A 665 -76.22 47.80 157.35
C CYS A 665 -74.65 47.93 157.27
N HIS A 666 -73.96 48.44 156.24
CA HIS A 666 -74.21 48.72 154.80
C HIS A 666 -72.86 48.95 154.02
N CYS A 667 -72.88 48.81 152.68
CA CYS A 667 -71.93 49.42 151.69
C CYS A 667 -70.43 48.98 151.70
N ALA A 668 -69.62 49.19 150.66
CA ALA A 668 -69.76 50.01 149.44
C ALA A 668 -69.18 49.36 148.15
N VAL A 669 -69.37 50.01 147.00
CA VAL A 669 -68.90 49.64 145.64
C VAL A 669 -68.15 50.82 145.00
N PRO A 670 -67.04 50.59 144.28
CA PRO A 670 -66.95 51.09 142.90
C PRO A 670 -66.18 50.18 141.89
N HIS A 671 -66.53 50.34 140.60
CA HIS A 671 -65.73 50.34 139.34
C HIS A 671 -64.29 49.73 139.25
N LEU A 672 -63.79 49.19 138.11
CA LEU A 672 -64.22 49.17 136.69
C LEU A 672 -63.47 48.05 135.89
N GLN A 673 -64.06 47.56 134.79
CA GLN A 673 -63.42 46.97 133.57
C GLN A 673 -62.59 45.66 133.67
N HIS A 674 -62.47 44.80 132.63
CA HIS A 674 -63.03 44.81 131.26
C HIS A 674 -63.39 43.37 130.78
N LEU A 675 -64.51 43.27 130.04
CA LEU A 675 -64.98 42.24 129.07
C LEU A 675 -64.01 41.09 128.68
N MET A 676 -64.33 39.77 128.63
CA MET A 676 -65.56 38.99 128.29
C MET A 676 -66.10 39.22 126.86
N SER A 677 -66.57 38.25 126.06
CA SER A 677 -66.76 36.78 126.24
C SER A 677 -66.83 36.08 124.85
N PRO A 678 -66.98 34.73 124.75
CA PRO A 678 -66.86 33.97 123.50
C PRO A 678 -68.19 33.45 122.89
N ALA A 679 -68.03 32.77 121.74
CA ALA A 679 -68.78 31.59 121.26
C ALA A 679 -70.13 31.74 120.50
N CYS A 680 -70.16 31.11 119.30
CA CYS A 680 -71.31 30.46 118.63
C CYS A 680 -72.46 31.37 118.10
N SER A 681 -73.21 31.04 117.03
CA SER A 681 -73.35 29.79 116.25
C SER A 681 -73.65 30.02 114.74
N SER A 682 -73.24 29.06 113.90
CA SER A 682 -73.99 28.47 112.75
C SER A 682 -74.66 29.28 111.61
N LEU A 683 -74.21 28.96 110.38
CA LEU A 683 -74.99 28.58 109.16
C LEU A 683 -75.43 29.57 108.05
N THR A 684 -75.33 29.03 106.81
CA THR A 684 -76.10 29.27 105.55
C THR A 684 -75.90 30.53 104.66
N SER A 685 -75.05 30.33 103.63
CA SER A 685 -75.35 30.45 102.17
C SER A 685 -75.62 31.80 101.44
N ALA A 686 -74.77 32.04 100.42
CA ALA A 686 -75.08 32.36 99.01
C ALA A 686 -75.29 33.81 98.48
N SER A 687 -74.20 34.31 97.86
CA SER A 687 -74.11 34.67 96.41
C SER A 687 -74.21 36.12 95.90
N LEU A 688 -73.64 36.28 94.68
CA LEU A 688 -73.72 37.38 93.68
C LEU A 688 -72.77 38.60 93.81
N GLY A 689 -72.46 39.20 92.66
CA GLY A 689 -71.34 40.15 92.40
C GLY A 689 -71.74 41.63 92.31
N PRO A 690 -71.11 42.48 91.45
CA PRO A 690 -70.85 42.19 90.02
C PRO A 690 -69.49 42.68 89.41
N GLU A 691 -69.28 42.33 88.12
CA GLU A 691 -68.59 43.01 86.98
C GLU A 691 -67.15 43.62 87.12
N VAL A 692 -66.13 43.35 86.26
CA VAL A 692 -65.92 43.24 84.76
C VAL A 692 -65.37 44.56 84.16
N PRO A 693 -64.48 44.59 83.11
CA PRO A 693 -64.08 43.58 82.09
C PRO A 693 -62.57 43.16 82.18
N ALA A 694 -61.79 42.67 81.19
CA ALA A 694 -61.89 42.57 79.71
C ALA A 694 -60.96 41.50 79.04
N LEU A 695 -61.07 41.41 77.69
CA LEU A 695 -60.14 40.96 76.60
C LEU A 695 -58.89 40.11 76.95
N LEU A 696 -58.62 38.87 76.47
CA LEU A 696 -58.67 38.18 75.13
C LEU A 696 -57.41 38.42 74.24
N PRO A 697 -57.08 37.57 73.22
CA PRO A 697 -56.88 36.09 73.19
C PRO A 697 -55.58 35.66 72.38
N PRO A 698 -55.28 34.37 72.06
CA PRO A 698 -54.10 33.94 71.26
C PRO A 698 -54.42 33.76 69.75
N PRO A 699 -53.44 33.52 68.82
CA PRO A 699 -53.04 32.12 68.47
C PRO A 699 -51.64 31.86 67.80
N ALA A 700 -51.24 30.57 67.81
CA ALA A 700 -50.65 29.72 66.75
C ALA A 700 -49.40 30.06 65.85
N THR A 701 -48.60 28.98 65.66
CA THR A 701 -47.91 28.48 64.43
C THR A 701 -46.59 29.05 63.87
N ASP A 702 -45.71 28.07 63.56
CA ASP A 702 -44.76 27.91 62.44
C ASP A 702 -43.33 28.51 62.42
N THR A 703 -42.48 27.70 61.77
CA THR A 703 -41.03 27.77 61.48
C THR A 703 -40.71 28.73 60.32
N PRO A 704 -39.45 29.20 60.16
CA PRO A 704 -38.33 28.34 59.74
C PRO A 704 -37.44 27.79 60.88
#